data_AF-A0A1I1Q371-F1
#
_entry.id   AF-A0A1I1Q371-F1
#
_cell.length_a   1.000
_cell.length_b   1.000
_cell.length_c   1.000
_cell.angle_alpha   90.00
_cell.angle_beta   90.00
_cell.angle_gamma   90.00
#
_symmetry.space_group_name_H-M   'P 1'
#
loop_
_entity.id
_entity.type
_entity.pdbx_description
1 polymer ?
#
loop_
_entity_poly.entity_id
_entity_poly.type
_entity_poly.pdbx_seq_one_letter_code
_entity_poly.pdbx_strand_id
1 'polypeptide(L)'
;MSQLPVKTGCIFILCVLFCLQLSAHNGKVAYAYPLGKINIDGDLSDWPPTTVKYLIKTNISDTKPDGDADFSGFFQLGYRMENHSLYIAFTITDNDFVEDTTENVRWNTQDGLQLSLDARHLPFGSGVASFMYSKKLRNIDNAFYDSFAKNASWDMTEVAFVRKGNKRYYEWRISLGDQLVVDKSIGFDFLVFDRDTDDSFTFMGWGKGDAKYRNPKSLGDVIFLAANEKTATVSGNVSWDKPMKIPLPGEVHLHSVQNPKLWVATDMDSLGNYSVEVPAGKYELLLPYTYFQNGKNVYALEQKKPTMVFVRTGQKNNVPRLTISSTPQPDLIPEKGILHQFGPESFSKVDNFIETYQKYYQIPGVSLALIKDGGLVYYKTYGVRNTFTGEKVDENTLFEAASVTKPVFAFAVQRLAERGIIDLDKPLYLYLPYPDIEYDERYKLMTARHVLTHRTGFPNWRWMNKDGKLNLLFTPGTDYNYSGEGFEYLKKVIEKITGKKVEQILQEEVVHPIGLYHTFFSRNDSLKLMAANGHYDMLPTYDELPEFPGMAYSMYTEARIFTKFMLYLLEQKGLNAQTYKVMFQKHSDYNYKPGDEKPKYPTYMGMSLQLRETPFGKSFGHGGNNGDFKCRFEVYQDLKMGYVIFTNSNTSDALLDALHYFLVEGKENE
;
A
#
# COMPACT_ATOMS: atom_id res chain seq x y z
N MET A 1 8.45 21.58 60.32
CA MET A 1 7.59 20.45 60.71
C MET A 1 6.36 20.47 59.81
N SER A 2 6.09 19.32 59.15
CA SER A 2 4.94 18.94 58.29
C SER A 2 4.54 19.91 57.16
N GLN A 3 5.14 19.82 55.97
CA GLN A 3 4.75 18.96 54.82
C GLN A 3 3.29 19.15 54.32
N LEU A 4 3.16 19.88 53.20
CA LEU A 4 2.16 19.72 52.14
C LEU A 4 2.84 18.96 50.98
N PRO A 5 2.14 18.09 50.22
CA PRO A 5 1.69 18.52 48.88
C PRO A 5 0.39 17.82 48.38
N VAL A 6 -0.51 18.55 47.69
CA VAL A 6 -0.68 18.71 46.21
C VAL A 6 -1.49 17.59 45.53
N LYS A 7 -2.61 18.02 44.93
CA LYS A 7 -3.55 17.30 44.06
C LYS A 7 -2.85 16.73 42.81
N THR A 8 -3.19 15.50 42.44
CA THR A 8 -2.83 14.92 41.14
C THR A 8 -4.11 14.64 40.36
N GLY A 9 -4.27 15.33 39.22
CA GLY A 9 -5.31 15.08 38.25
C GLY A 9 -4.95 13.90 37.35
N CYS A 10 -5.95 13.07 37.04
CA CYS A 10 -5.85 12.01 36.05
C CYS A 10 -5.79 12.62 34.64
N ILE A 11 -4.67 12.39 33.94
CA ILE A 11 -4.55 12.62 32.50
C ILE A 11 -4.75 11.27 31.81
N PHE A 12 -5.88 11.11 31.11
CA PHE A 12 -6.05 10.09 30.09
C PHE A 12 -5.23 10.48 28.87
N ILE A 13 -4.18 9.74 28.56
CA ILE A 13 -3.48 9.83 27.27
C ILE A 13 -4.19 8.88 26.31
N LEU A 14 -4.89 9.46 25.33
CA LEU A 14 -5.50 8.75 24.21
C LEU A 14 -4.39 8.44 23.19
N CYS A 15 -4.00 7.17 23.06
CA CYS A 15 -3.12 6.71 21.98
C CYS A 15 -3.83 6.83 20.62
N VAL A 16 -3.34 7.72 19.76
CA VAL A 16 -3.63 7.71 18.34
C VAL A 16 -2.71 6.68 17.69
N LEU A 17 -3.25 5.49 17.39
CA LEU A 17 -2.63 4.52 16.50
C LEU A 17 -2.84 4.99 15.05
N PHE A 18 -1.92 5.80 14.53
CA PHE A 18 -1.60 5.73 13.11
C PHE A 18 -0.71 4.50 12.95
N CYS A 19 -1.30 3.38 12.49
CA CYS A 19 -0.53 2.27 11.95
C CYS A 19 0.08 2.71 10.62
N LEU A 20 1.15 3.50 10.68
CA LEU A 20 2.24 3.33 9.73
C LEU A 20 2.86 1.99 10.11
N GLN A 21 2.44 0.90 9.45
CA GLN A 21 3.34 -0.25 9.34
C GLN A 21 4.57 0.31 8.63
N LEU A 22 5.63 0.57 9.39
CA LEU A 22 6.87 1.10 8.86
C LEU A 22 7.46 0.02 7.96
N SER A 23 7.26 0.18 6.66
CA SER A 23 7.89 -0.55 5.55
C SER A 23 9.40 -0.26 5.50
N ALA A 24 10.13 -0.58 6.56
CA ALA A 24 11.58 -0.42 6.65
C ALA A 24 12.25 -1.78 6.82
N HIS A 25 13.41 -1.95 6.17
CA HIS A 25 14.26 -3.13 6.30
C HIS A 25 14.52 -3.41 7.77
N ASN A 26 14.69 -4.67 8.16
CA ASN A 26 14.88 -5.00 9.56
C ASN A 26 16.32 -4.78 10.07
N GLY A 27 17.22 -4.38 9.17
CA GLY A 27 18.61 -4.04 9.42
C GLY A 27 19.51 -5.22 9.84
N LYS A 28 19.01 -6.46 9.80
CA LYS A 28 19.75 -7.66 10.17
C LYS A 28 20.50 -8.22 8.98
N VAL A 29 21.72 -8.70 9.25
CA VAL A 29 22.57 -9.35 8.23
C VAL A 29 23.09 -10.67 8.78
N ALA A 30 23.04 -11.71 7.95
CA ALA A 30 23.59 -13.04 8.19
C ALA A 30 24.53 -13.46 7.05
N TYR A 31 25.41 -14.41 7.33
CA TYR A 31 26.51 -14.79 6.45
C TYR A 31 26.44 -16.28 6.18
N ALA A 32 26.23 -16.63 4.92
CA ALA A 32 26.21 -18.01 4.44
C ALA A 32 27.58 -18.39 3.92
N TYR A 33 28.18 -19.44 4.48
CA TYR A 33 29.43 -20.03 4.00
C TYR A 33 29.17 -21.35 3.26
N PRO A 34 30.09 -21.82 2.39
CA PRO A 34 29.98 -23.12 1.75
C PRO A 34 29.92 -24.25 2.79
N LEU A 35 28.99 -25.17 2.60
CA LEU A 35 28.84 -26.37 3.42
C LEU A 35 29.40 -27.60 2.70
N GLY A 36 29.81 -28.58 3.52
CA GLY A 36 29.97 -29.95 3.07
C GLY A 36 28.62 -30.60 2.75
N LYS A 37 28.59 -31.92 2.64
CA LYS A 37 27.33 -32.66 2.49
C LYS A 37 26.50 -32.52 3.76
N ILE A 38 25.25 -32.08 3.61
CA ILE A 38 24.22 -32.05 4.65
C ILE A 38 23.08 -32.96 4.23
N ASN A 39 22.62 -33.85 5.12
CA ASN A 39 21.43 -34.67 4.92
C ASN A 39 20.25 -33.97 5.59
N ILE A 40 19.13 -33.80 4.88
CA ILE A 40 17.94 -33.19 5.44
C ILE A 40 17.16 -34.24 6.23
N ASP A 41 17.52 -34.43 7.49
CA ASP A 41 16.91 -35.44 8.38
C ASP A 41 16.57 -34.92 9.78
N GLY A 42 16.92 -33.66 10.08
CA GLY A 42 16.66 -33.00 11.36
C GLY A 42 17.66 -33.36 12.45
N ASP A 43 18.71 -34.13 12.13
CA ASP A 43 19.88 -34.31 12.99
C ASP A 43 21.02 -33.37 12.57
N LEU A 44 21.17 -32.28 13.31
CA LEU A 44 22.13 -31.22 12.98
C LEU A 44 23.60 -31.60 13.27
N SER A 45 23.95 -32.88 13.33
CA SER A 45 25.27 -33.38 13.69
C SER A 45 26.29 -33.29 12.54
N ASP A 46 25.81 -33.21 11.30
CA ASP A 46 26.62 -33.01 10.10
C ASP A 46 26.89 -31.52 9.77
N TRP A 47 26.27 -30.59 10.52
CA TRP A 47 26.57 -29.16 10.43
C TRP A 47 27.96 -28.84 11.01
N PRO A 48 28.76 -27.99 10.35
CA PRO A 48 30.04 -27.57 10.90
C PRO A 48 29.89 -26.91 12.27
N PRO A 49 30.70 -27.27 13.29
CA PRO A 49 30.65 -26.64 14.60
C PRO A 49 30.97 -25.14 14.59
N THR A 50 31.63 -24.67 13.53
CA THR A 50 31.99 -23.26 13.31
C THR A 50 30.88 -22.43 12.66
N THR A 51 29.75 -23.03 12.28
CA THR A 51 28.64 -22.29 11.69
C THR A 51 28.08 -21.28 12.67
N VAL A 52 27.92 -20.04 12.22
CA VAL A 52 27.40 -18.94 13.04
C VAL A 52 25.94 -19.20 13.39
N LYS A 53 25.60 -18.99 14.66
CA LYS A 53 24.24 -19.11 15.21
C LYS A 53 23.66 -17.72 15.46
N TYR A 54 22.51 -17.46 14.87
CA TYR A 54 21.78 -16.20 14.97
C TYR A 54 20.56 -16.39 15.87
N LEU A 55 20.43 -15.55 16.90
CA LEU A 55 19.33 -15.64 17.86
C LEU A 55 17.99 -15.27 17.24
N ILE A 56 16.95 -16.03 17.61
CA ILE A 56 15.55 -15.74 17.35
C ILE A 56 14.99 -15.03 18.58
N LYS A 57 14.75 -13.73 18.48
CA LYS A 57 14.36 -12.92 19.65
C LYS A 57 13.37 -11.81 19.35
N THR A 58 12.98 -11.64 18.09
CA THR A 58 12.10 -10.54 17.71
C THR A 58 10.66 -11.02 17.84
N ASN A 59 9.97 -10.56 18.88
CA ASN A 59 8.54 -10.82 19.05
C ASN A 59 7.73 -10.00 18.05
N ILE A 60 6.93 -10.69 17.23
CA ILE A 60 6.10 -10.07 16.19
C ILE A 60 4.62 -10.06 16.60
N SER A 61 4.18 -11.03 17.39
CA SER A 61 2.82 -11.12 17.95
C SER A 61 2.51 -10.03 18.97
N ASP A 62 1.21 -9.83 19.23
CA ASP A 62 0.72 -8.96 20.31
C ASP A 62 1.03 -9.53 21.71
N THR A 63 1.05 -10.85 21.80
CA THR A 63 1.48 -11.66 22.94
C THR A 63 2.99 -11.88 22.89
N LYS A 64 3.59 -12.23 24.04
CA LYS A 64 5.04 -12.48 24.19
C LYS A 64 5.25 -13.77 24.97
N PRO A 65 6.36 -14.49 24.71
CA PRO A 65 6.72 -15.63 25.52
C PRO A 65 6.99 -15.24 26.99
N ASP A 66 6.60 -16.11 27.92
CA ASP A 66 6.76 -15.99 29.37
C ASP A 66 8.17 -16.41 29.85
N GLY A 67 9.17 -16.26 28.99
CA GLY A 67 10.60 -16.47 29.28
C GLY A 67 11.29 -17.48 28.35
N ASP A 68 12.57 -17.76 28.59
CA ASP A 68 13.39 -18.60 27.70
C ASP A 68 12.94 -20.08 27.66
N ALA A 69 12.22 -20.53 28.69
CA ALA A 69 11.64 -21.87 28.74
C ALA A 69 10.37 -21.97 27.89
N ASP A 70 9.67 -20.86 27.74
CA ASP A 70 8.48 -20.70 26.91
C ASP A 70 8.89 -20.63 25.45
N PHE A 71 9.84 -19.74 25.13
CA PHE A 71 10.46 -19.72 23.81
C PHE A 71 11.91 -19.24 23.86
N SER A 72 12.82 -20.02 23.27
CA SER A 72 14.14 -19.54 22.88
C SER A 72 14.67 -20.29 21.67
N GLY A 73 15.43 -19.62 20.80
CA GLY A 73 15.95 -20.31 19.63
C GLY A 73 17.08 -19.61 18.92
N PHE A 74 17.73 -20.37 18.05
CA PHE A 74 18.68 -19.83 17.07
C PHE A 74 18.49 -20.53 15.73
N PHE A 75 18.88 -19.84 14.68
CA PHE A 75 19.04 -20.42 13.35
C PHE A 75 20.49 -20.30 12.90
N GLN A 76 20.85 -21.14 11.95
CA GLN A 76 22.16 -21.20 11.32
C GLN A 76 21.95 -21.54 9.85
N LEU A 77 22.82 -21.04 8.98
CA LEU A 77 22.66 -21.20 7.53
C LEU A 77 23.99 -21.31 6.80
N GLY A 78 23.95 -21.87 5.61
CA GLY A 78 25.07 -22.00 4.69
C GLY A 78 24.56 -22.41 3.32
N TYR A 79 25.45 -22.61 2.35
CA TYR A 79 25.04 -22.93 0.99
C TYR A 79 25.89 -24.02 0.36
N ARG A 80 25.39 -24.63 -0.72
CA ARG A 80 26.14 -25.55 -1.56
C ARG A 80 25.98 -25.17 -3.02
N MET A 81 27.11 -24.92 -3.68
CA MET A 81 27.13 -24.60 -5.12
C MET A 81 26.77 -25.80 -5.99
N GLU A 82 27.13 -27.01 -5.58
CA GLU A 82 26.92 -28.25 -6.36
C GLU A 82 25.45 -28.45 -6.77
N ASN A 83 24.51 -28.09 -5.89
CA ASN A 83 23.08 -28.19 -6.11
C ASN A 83 22.36 -26.84 -6.02
N HIS A 84 23.11 -25.74 -6.10
CA HIS A 84 22.59 -24.37 -6.07
C HIS A 84 21.60 -24.10 -4.93
N SER A 85 21.87 -24.61 -3.72
CA SER A 85 20.91 -24.59 -2.62
C SER A 85 21.41 -23.85 -1.38
N LEU A 86 20.49 -23.12 -0.75
CA LEU A 86 20.62 -22.59 0.61
C LEU A 86 20.16 -23.66 1.61
N TYR A 87 20.92 -23.83 2.68
CA TYR A 87 20.62 -24.72 3.79
C TYR A 87 20.39 -23.89 5.05
N ILE A 88 19.35 -24.22 5.80
CA ILE A 88 18.98 -23.48 7.01
C ILE A 88 18.59 -24.51 8.08
N ALA A 89 19.12 -24.34 9.29
CA ALA A 89 18.71 -25.14 10.44
C ALA A 89 18.23 -24.24 11.58
N PHE A 90 17.19 -24.69 12.26
CA PHE A 90 16.61 -24.04 13.44
C PHE A 90 16.73 -24.99 14.63
N THR A 91 17.11 -24.44 15.78
CA THR A 91 16.95 -25.10 17.07
C THR A 91 16.09 -24.20 17.93
N ILE A 92 14.88 -24.66 18.25
CA ILE A 92 13.91 -23.94 19.06
C ILE A 92 13.68 -24.75 20.34
N THR A 93 13.64 -24.07 21.47
CA THR A 93 13.29 -24.59 22.78
C THR A 93 11.94 -24.01 23.16
N ASP A 94 11.04 -24.90 23.57
CA ASP A 94 9.63 -24.61 23.80
C ASP A 94 9.07 -25.68 24.76
N ASN A 95 8.43 -25.21 25.83
CA ASN A 95 7.86 -26.02 26.91
C ASN A 95 6.57 -26.72 26.49
N ASP A 96 5.86 -26.21 25.50
CA ASP A 96 4.67 -26.80 24.91
C ASP A 96 4.97 -27.31 23.48
N PHE A 97 3.98 -27.88 22.83
CA PHE A 97 3.95 -28.13 21.39
C PHE A 97 2.56 -28.60 21.01
N VAL A 98 1.83 -27.76 20.29
CA VAL A 98 0.51 -28.05 19.77
C VAL A 98 0.60 -28.47 18.31
N GLU A 99 0.15 -29.69 18.03
CA GLU A 99 0.00 -30.23 16.67
C GLU A 99 -1.49 -30.28 16.31
N ASP A 100 -1.93 -29.41 15.39
CA ASP A 100 -3.29 -29.49 14.84
C ASP A 100 -3.36 -30.60 13.79
N THR A 101 -4.09 -31.65 14.14
CA THR A 101 -4.26 -32.84 13.33
C THR A 101 -5.58 -32.86 12.55
N THR A 102 -6.36 -31.77 12.63
CA THR A 102 -7.66 -31.66 11.96
C THR A 102 -7.52 -31.38 10.46
N GLU A 103 -8.59 -31.62 9.71
CA GLU A 103 -8.64 -31.29 8.27
C GLU A 103 -8.62 -29.77 8.00
N ASN A 104 -8.99 -28.96 9.00
CA ASN A 104 -9.05 -27.50 8.91
C ASN A 104 -7.80 -26.81 9.48
N VAL A 105 -6.68 -27.54 9.51
CA VAL A 105 -5.42 -27.05 10.04
C VAL A 105 -5.05 -25.69 9.45
N ARG A 106 -4.69 -24.74 10.32
CA ARG A 106 -4.24 -23.39 9.95
C ARG A 106 -2.86 -23.12 10.49
N TRP A 107 -2.28 -22.03 10.04
CA TRP A 107 -0.95 -21.58 10.47
C TRP A 107 -0.92 -21.17 11.94
N ASN A 108 -2.04 -20.73 12.50
CA ASN A 108 -2.17 -20.21 13.87
C ASN A 108 -2.83 -21.17 14.86
N THR A 109 -3.15 -22.40 14.43
CA THR A 109 -3.77 -23.42 15.30
C THR A 109 -2.76 -24.40 15.87
N GLN A 110 -1.48 -24.22 15.57
CA GLN A 110 -0.40 -25.15 15.88
C GLN A 110 0.96 -24.44 15.84
N ASP A 111 1.96 -25.17 16.30
CA ASP A 111 3.36 -24.88 16.06
C ASP A 111 3.79 -25.07 14.61
N GLY A 112 4.63 -24.17 14.14
CA GLY A 112 5.07 -24.21 12.75
C GLY A 112 6.16 -23.19 12.43
N LEU A 113 6.54 -23.17 11.15
CA LEU A 113 7.54 -22.26 10.63
C LEU A 113 7.11 -21.72 9.27
N GLN A 114 7.25 -20.42 9.06
CA GLN A 114 7.16 -19.78 7.76
C GLN A 114 8.50 -19.18 7.38
N LEU A 115 9.11 -19.64 6.30
CA LEU A 115 10.31 -19.04 5.71
C LEU A 115 9.90 -18.04 4.64
N SER A 116 10.60 -16.92 4.54
CA SER A 116 10.36 -15.88 3.52
C SER A 116 11.67 -15.52 2.82
N LEU A 117 11.65 -15.53 1.50
CA LEU A 117 12.84 -15.38 0.67
C LEU A 117 12.59 -14.41 -0.49
N ASP A 118 13.32 -13.30 -0.50
CA ASP A 118 13.50 -12.43 -1.67
C ASP A 118 14.83 -12.80 -2.34
N ALA A 119 14.80 -13.80 -3.23
CA ALA A 119 16.03 -14.33 -3.83
C ALA A 119 16.64 -13.41 -4.89
N ARG A 120 15.85 -12.54 -5.53
CA ARG A 120 16.36 -11.58 -6.52
C ARG A 120 16.99 -10.37 -5.84
N HIS A 121 16.40 -9.96 -4.71
CA HIS A 121 16.87 -8.92 -3.83
C HIS A 121 17.25 -7.63 -4.58
N LEU A 122 16.26 -7.07 -5.28
CA LEU A 122 16.43 -5.79 -5.97
C LEU A 122 16.46 -4.65 -4.94
N PRO A 123 17.23 -3.57 -5.17
CA PRO A 123 17.34 -2.43 -4.24
C PRO A 123 16.00 -1.78 -3.81
N PHE A 124 15.00 -1.82 -4.68
CA PHE A 124 13.66 -1.28 -4.42
C PHE A 124 12.66 -2.36 -3.93
N GLY A 125 13.14 -3.58 -3.68
CA GLY A 125 12.39 -4.77 -3.32
C GLY A 125 12.02 -5.64 -4.53
N SER A 126 12.02 -6.97 -4.35
CA SER A 126 11.49 -7.95 -5.30
C SER A 126 10.35 -8.78 -4.71
N GLY A 127 9.79 -9.73 -5.47
CA GLY A 127 8.77 -10.62 -4.93
C GLY A 127 9.34 -11.62 -3.92
N VAL A 128 8.56 -11.92 -2.89
CA VAL A 128 8.94 -12.88 -1.83
C VAL A 128 8.31 -14.24 -2.13
N ALA A 129 9.11 -15.30 -2.06
CA ALA A 129 8.66 -16.68 -1.95
C ALA A 129 8.56 -17.05 -0.47
N SER A 130 7.38 -17.45 0.00
CA SER A 130 7.18 -17.86 1.38
C SER A 130 6.72 -19.31 1.48
N PHE A 131 7.38 -20.08 2.32
CA PHE A 131 7.10 -21.50 2.55
C PHE A 131 6.67 -21.69 3.99
N MET A 132 5.41 -22.08 4.17
CA MET A 132 4.83 -22.32 5.48
C MET A 132 4.69 -23.82 5.71
N TYR A 133 5.29 -24.28 6.81
CA TYR A 133 5.44 -25.68 7.12
C TYR A 133 5.04 -26.01 8.56
N SER A 134 4.19 -27.02 8.66
CA SER A 134 4.07 -27.92 9.80
C SER A 134 3.98 -29.35 9.25
N LYS A 135 3.82 -30.35 10.12
CA LYS A 135 3.67 -31.74 9.69
C LYS A 135 2.42 -31.98 8.83
N LYS A 136 1.36 -31.19 9.03
CA LYS A 136 0.07 -31.29 8.30
C LYS A 136 -0.22 -30.09 7.38
N LEU A 137 0.55 -29.01 7.51
CA LEU A 137 0.39 -27.80 6.70
C LEU A 137 1.60 -27.59 5.79
N ARG A 138 1.33 -27.47 4.49
CA ARG A 138 2.32 -27.09 3.47
C ARG A 138 1.69 -26.04 2.57
N ASN A 139 1.90 -24.76 2.89
CA ASN A 139 1.40 -23.65 2.10
C ASN A 139 2.55 -22.84 1.47
N ILE A 140 2.29 -22.24 0.31
CA ILE A 140 3.22 -21.32 -0.36
C ILE A 140 2.48 -20.03 -0.64
N ASP A 141 3.05 -18.92 -0.19
CA ASP A 141 2.63 -17.59 -0.62
C ASP A 141 3.69 -17.07 -1.59
N ASN A 142 3.29 -16.65 -2.79
CA ASN A 142 4.20 -16.17 -3.82
C ASN A 142 3.78 -14.83 -4.44
N ALA A 143 4.78 -14.05 -4.82
CA ALA A 143 4.59 -12.84 -5.59
C ALA A 143 4.60 -13.13 -7.10
N PHE A 144 3.43 -13.04 -7.75
CA PHE A 144 3.25 -13.38 -9.17
C PHE A 144 4.07 -12.53 -10.15
N TYR A 145 4.43 -11.31 -9.77
CA TYR A 145 5.18 -10.35 -10.59
C TYR A 145 6.69 -10.62 -10.60
N ASP A 146 7.17 -11.54 -9.76
CA ASP A 146 8.57 -11.85 -9.62
C ASP A 146 8.92 -13.23 -10.19
N SER A 147 9.97 -13.31 -11.01
CA SER A 147 10.32 -14.54 -11.73
C SER A 147 10.80 -15.67 -10.82
N PHE A 148 11.38 -15.36 -9.66
CA PHE A 148 11.75 -16.38 -8.68
C PHE A 148 10.53 -16.76 -7.85
N ALA A 149 9.87 -15.77 -7.24
CA ALA A 149 8.79 -16.05 -6.31
C ALA A 149 7.61 -16.75 -6.98
N LYS A 150 7.18 -16.31 -8.17
CA LYS A 150 6.09 -16.94 -8.94
C LYS A 150 6.29 -18.45 -9.15
N ASN A 151 7.54 -18.90 -9.27
CA ASN A 151 7.88 -20.30 -9.54
C ASN A 151 8.15 -21.10 -8.24
N ALA A 152 7.99 -20.49 -7.06
CA ALA A 152 8.14 -21.16 -5.78
C ALA A 152 7.20 -22.37 -5.68
N SER A 153 7.79 -23.53 -5.40
CA SER A 153 7.08 -24.80 -5.25
C SER A 153 7.79 -25.69 -4.23
N TRP A 154 7.07 -26.68 -3.68
CA TRP A 154 7.65 -27.62 -2.73
C TRP A 154 8.75 -28.51 -3.36
N ASP A 155 8.82 -28.63 -4.68
CA ASP A 155 9.90 -29.33 -5.39
C ASP A 155 11.24 -28.61 -5.26
N MET A 156 11.22 -27.31 -4.95
CA MET A 156 12.43 -26.53 -4.68
C MET A 156 12.97 -26.78 -3.27
N THR A 157 12.19 -27.39 -2.38
CA THR A 157 12.46 -27.41 -0.95
C THR A 157 12.46 -28.83 -0.39
N GLU A 158 13.43 -29.14 0.46
CA GLU A 158 13.38 -30.29 1.35
C GLU A 158 13.35 -29.78 2.78
N VAL A 159 12.51 -30.38 3.62
CA VAL A 159 12.41 -30.02 5.04
C VAL A 159 12.27 -31.28 5.88
N ALA A 160 13.08 -31.34 6.94
CA ALA A 160 12.95 -32.32 8.01
C ALA A 160 12.61 -31.61 9.32
N PHE A 161 11.83 -32.30 10.16
CA PHE A 161 11.46 -31.85 11.48
C PHE A 161 11.60 -32.98 12.48
N VAL A 162 12.36 -32.73 13.55
CA VAL A 162 12.57 -33.66 14.65
C VAL A 162 12.34 -32.93 15.97
N ARG A 163 11.60 -33.58 16.89
CA ARG A 163 11.42 -33.11 18.26
C ARG A 163 12.17 -34.03 19.23
N LYS A 164 12.97 -33.46 20.13
CA LYS A 164 13.66 -34.20 21.22
C LYS A 164 13.40 -33.48 22.54
N GLY A 165 12.44 -33.99 23.33
CA GLY A 165 11.97 -33.32 24.54
C GLY A 165 11.33 -31.96 24.23
N ASN A 166 11.80 -30.91 24.90
CA ASN A 166 11.35 -29.53 24.71
C ASN A 166 12.08 -28.81 23.56
N LYS A 167 12.76 -29.54 22.67
CA LYS A 167 13.47 -28.96 21.53
C LYS A 167 12.91 -29.42 20.20
N ARG A 168 12.73 -28.45 19.31
CA ARG A 168 12.33 -28.59 17.91
C ARG A 168 13.53 -28.30 17.01
N TYR A 169 13.80 -29.21 16.09
CA TYR A 169 14.84 -29.08 15.07
C TYR A 169 14.17 -29.05 13.71
N TYR A 170 14.36 -27.96 12.98
CA TYR A 170 13.98 -27.87 11.57
C TYR A 170 15.23 -27.78 10.73
N GLU A 171 15.27 -28.52 9.64
CA GLU A 171 16.38 -28.50 8.71
C GLU A 171 15.85 -28.40 7.29
N TRP A 172 16.32 -27.40 6.57
CA TRP A 172 15.79 -27.00 5.28
C TRP A 172 16.89 -26.99 4.23
N ARG A 173 16.55 -27.44 3.03
CA ARG A 173 17.24 -27.12 1.78
C ARG A 173 16.27 -26.35 0.89
N ILE A 174 16.70 -25.23 0.33
CA ILE A 174 15.94 -24.47 -0.66
C ILE A 174 16.82 -24.27 -1.89
N SER A 175 16.38 -24.80 -3.04
CA SER A 175 17.02 -24.57 -4.33
C SER A 175 16.82 -23.13 -4.76
N LEU A 176 17.93 -22.41 -4.96
CA LEU A 176 17.93 -21.02 -5.43
C LEU A 176 18.24 -20.91 -6.93
N GLY A 177 18.70 -21.99 -7.55
CA GLY A 177 19.07 -21.99 -8.98
C GLY A 177 20.11 -20.92 -9.30
N ASP A 178 19.80 -20.07 -10.29
CA ASP A 178 20.66 -18.97 -10.74
C ASP A 178 20.74 -17.81 -9.73
N GLN A 179 19.91 -17.83 -8.68
CA GLN A 179 19.94 -16.83 -7.63
C GLN A 179 21.04 -17.08 -6.60
N LEU A 180 21.60 -18.29 -6.50
CA LEU A 180 22.78 -18.55 -5.66
C LEU A 180 24.05 -18.15 -6.41
N VAL A 181 24.61 -17.01 -6.01
CA VAL A 181 25.86 -16.47 -6.54
C VAL A 181 26.71 -16.05 -5.34
N VAL A 182 27.99 -16.42 -5.31
CA VAL A 182 28.93 -15.92 -4.30
C VAL A 182 29.10 -14.41 -4.49
N ASP A 183 29.29 -13.68 -3.40
CA ASP A 183 29.31 -12.22 -3.37
C ASP A 183 27.98 -11.60 -3.84
N LYS A 184 26.85 -12.23 -3.51
CA LYS A 184 25.50 -11.67 -3.68
C LYS A 184 24.78 -11.71 -2.33
N SER A 185 23.89 -10.75 -2.10
CA SER A 185 22.93 -10.79 -1.00
C SER A 185 21.54 -11.21 -1.48
N ILE A 186 20.78 -11.81 -0.57
CA ILE A 186 19.36 -12.11 -0.74
C ILE A 186 18.59 -11.63 0.48
N GLY A 187 17.30 -11.33 0.31
CA GLY A 187 16.42 -11.08 1.43
C GLY A 187 15.96 -12.39 2.05
N PHE A 188 16.07 -12.53 3.37
CA PHE A 188 15.64 -13.70 4.13
C PHE A 188 15.07 -13.30 5.49
N ASP A 189 13.96 -13.93 5.88
CA ASP A 189 13.43 -13.87 7.23
C ASP A 189 12.52 -15.08 7.47
N PHE A 190 11.97 -15.19 8.67
CA PHE A 190 11.04 -16.25 9.03
C PHE A 190 10.12 -15.83 10.16
N LEU A 191 9.04 -16.58 10.33
CA LEU A 191 8.20 -16.59 11.52
C LEU A 191 8.19 -18.00 12.10
N VAL A 192 8.51 -18.13 13.38
CA VAL A 192 8.29 -19.33 14.19
C VAL A 192 6.96 -19.14 14.90
N PHE A 193 6.01 -20.04 14.65
CA PHE A 193 4.70 -20.05 15.30
C PHE A 193 4.76 -20.93 16.54
N ASP A 194 4.19 -20.42 17.62
CA ASP A 194 4.28 -20.96 18.96
C ASP A 194 2.88 -20.97 19.56
N ARG A 195 2.30 -22.16 19.72
CA ARG A 195 0.92 -22.33 20.18
C ARG A 195 0.94 -23.16 21.43
N ASP A 196 0.35 -22.61 22.49
CA ASP A 196 0.31 -23.27 23.78
C ASP A 196 -1.05 -23.91 24.05
N THR A 197 -1.06 -24.86 24.96
CA THR A 197 -2.25 -25.59 25.41
C THR A 197 -3.23 -24.74 26.22
N ASP A 198 -2.81 -23.56 26.70
CA ASP A 198 -3.67 -22.57 27.37
C ASP A 198 -4.31 -21.57 26.38
N ASP A 199 -4.24 -21.86 25.08
CA ASP A 199 -4.69 -21.05 23.96
C ASP A 199 -3.89 -19.75 23.70
N SER A 200 -2.77 -19.54 24.41
CA SER A 200 -1.74 -18.58 24.02
C SER A 200 -1.22 -18.90 22.61
N PHE A 201 -0.87 -17.84 21.86
CA PHE A 201 -0.26 -17.95 20.55
C PHE A 201 0.71 -16.81 20.35
N THR A 202 1.99 -17.13 20.23
CA THR A 202 3.04 -16.15 19.93
C THR A 202 3.69 -16.48 18.59
N PHE A 203 4.31 -15.48 17.97
CA PHE A 203 5.18 -15.77 16.83
C PHE A 203 6.38 -14.84 16.76
N MET A 204 7.52 -15.46 16.50
CA MET A 204 8.84 -14.90 16.66
C MET A 204 9.56 -14.87 15.32
N GLY A 205 10.26 -13.79 15.01
CA GLY A 205 11.02 -13.63 13.77
C GLY A 205 12.49 -13.31 13.99
N TRP A 206 13.23 -13.19 12.88
CA TRP A 206 14.60 -12.67 12.94
C TRP A 206 14.59 -11.14 13.04
N GLY A 207 13.84 -10.48 12.17
CA GLY A 207 13.67 -9.02 12.18
C GLY A 207 12.23 -8.54 12.35
N LYS A 208 12.04 -7.22 12.32
CA LYS A 208 10.78 -6.53 12.67
C LYS A 208 9.71 -6.65 11.56
N GLY A 209 8.45 -6.45 11.93
CA GLY A 209 7.32 -6.39 11.00
C GLY A 209 6.67 -7.76 10.74
N ASP A 210 5.36 -7.74 10.49
CA ASP A 210 4.57 -8.90 10.09
C ASP A 210 4.53 -9.04 8.55
N ALA A 211 3.79 -10.03 8.05
CA ALA A 211 3.54 -10.21 6.62
C ALA A 211 4.79 -10.27 5.72
N LYS A 212 5.86 -10.93 6.22
CA LYS A 212 7.13 -11.15 5.52
C LYS A 212 6.94 -11.66 4.08
N TYR A 213 5.96 -12.53 3.89
CA TYR A 213 5.61 -13.16 2.61
C TYR A 213 5.21 -12.20 1.48
N ARG A 214 4.88 -10.95 1.78
CA ARG A 214 4.49 -9.93 0.79
C ARG A 214 5.30 -8.64 0.85
N ASN A 215 6.22 -8.54 1.82
CA ASN A 215 6.97 -7.31 2.07
C ASN A 215 8.47 -7.62 2.08
N PRO A 216 9.17 -7.59 0.93
CA PRO A 216 10.62 -7.82 0.87
C PRO A 216 11.40 -6.83 1.75
N LYS A 217 10.86 -5.62 1.96
CA LYS A 217 11.45 -4.61 2.83
C LYS A 217 11.32 -4.94 4.31
N SER A 218 10.72 -6.06 4.70
CA SER A 218 10.71 -6.50 6.12
C SER A 218 11.70 -7.62 6.41
N LEU A 219 12.38 -8.12 5.37
CA LEU A 219 13.36 -9.19 5.48
C LEU A 219 14.71 -8.62 5.94
N GLY A 220 15.62 -9.51 6.35
CA GLY A 220 17.02 -9.18 6.58
C GLY A 220 17.86 -9.67 5.41
N ASP A 221 19.16 -9.42 5.43
CA ASP A 221 20.05 -9.79 4.33
C ASP A 221 20.87 -11.03 4.66
N VAL A 222 20.96 -11.97 3.72
CA VAL A 222 21.93 -13.07 3.77
C VAL A 222 22.95 -12.86 2.67
N ILE A 223 24.23 -12.76 3.03
CA ILE A 223 25.34 -12.67 2.08
C ILE A 223 25.94 -14.05 1.85
N PHE A 224 26.07 -14.47 0.59
CA PHE A 224 26.84 -15.67 0.21
C PHE A 224 28.33 -15.35 0.12
N LEU A 225 29.10 -15.85 1.08
CA LEU A 225 30.54 -15.59 1.18
C LEU A 225 31.38 -16.75 0.64
N ALA A 226 32.56 -16.45 0.11
CA ALA A 226 33.53 -17.47 -0.24
C ALA A 226 34.06 -18.21 1.02
N ALA A 227 34.62 -19.40 0.82
CA ALA A 227 35.23 -20.16 1.92
C ALA A 227 36.32 -19.33 2.62
N ASN A 228 36.26 -19.23 3.96
CA ASN A 228 37.20 -18.47 4.80
C ASN A 228 37.21 -16.95 4.57
N GLU A 229 36.25 -16.42 3.81
CA GLU A 229 36.12 -14.98 3.62
C GLU A 229 35.76 -14.29 4.95
N LYS A 230 36.44 -13.17 5.20
CA LYS A 230 36.26 -12.38 6.42
C LYS A 230 35.48 -11.12 6.10
N THR A 231 34.56 -10.78 6.98
CA THR A 231 33.86 -9.50 6.98
C THR A 231 34.71 -8.44 7.67
N ALA A 232 34.36 -7.17 7.44
CA ALA A 232 34.88 -6.06 8.22
C ALA A 232 33.74 -5.12 8.60
N THR A 233 33.79 -4.59 9.81
CA THR A 233 32.82 -3.61 10.28
C THR A 233 33.00 -2.29 9.52
N VAL A 234 31.88 -1.78 9.03
CA VAL A 234 31.70 -0.44 8.49
C VAL A 234 30.76 0.31 9.40
N SER A 235 31.19 1.48 9.85
CA SER A 235 30.39 2.34 10.73
C SER A 235 30.43 3.78 10.25
N GLY A 236 29.31 4.46 10.38
CA GLY A 236 29.20 5.86 9.99
C GLY A 236 28.07 6.56 10.73
N ASN A 237 27.82 7.80 10.32
CA ASN A 237 26.77 8.63 10.88
C ASN A 237 26.04 9.39 9.76
N VAL A 238 24.72 9.50 9.86
CA VAL A 238 23.90 10.37 9.01
C VAL A 238 23.37 11.52 9.86
N SER A 239 23.31 12.72 9.32
CA SER A 239 22.65 13.84 9.97
C SER A 239 21.96 14.76 8.98
N TRP A 240 21.05 15.58 9.49
CA TRP A 240 20.58 16.75 8.75
C TRP A 240 21.71 17.79 8.59
N ASP A 241 21.67 18.59 7.54
CA ASP A 241 22.59 19.73 7.31
C ASP A 241 22.39 20.86 8.32
N LYS A 242 21.22 20.90 8.97
CA LYS A 242 20.86 21.81 10.06
C LYS A 242 20.20 21.02 11.20
N PRO A 243 20.27 21.49 12.45
CA PRO A 243 19.56 20.84 13.54
C PRO A 243 18.05 20.80 13.29
N MET A 244 17.47 19.60 13.26
CA MET A 244 16.04 19.37 13.06
C MET A 244 15.48 18.58 14.25
N LYS A 245 14.23 18.87 14.64
CA LYS A 245 13.46 18.05 15.60
C LYS A 245 12.77 16.84 14.94
N ILE A 246 13.25 16.46 13.76
CA ILE A 246 12.63 15.49 12.88
C ILE A 246 13.52 14.25 12.86
N PRO A 247 12.96 13.04 13.02
CA PRO A 247 13.74 11.81 12.94
C PRO A 247 14.52 11.71 11.62
N LEU A 248 15.68 11.08 11.66
CA LEU A 248 16.40 10.70 10.44
C LEU A 248 15.68 9.52 9.74
N PRO A 249 16.00 9.25 8.47
CA PRO A 249 15.62 7.99 7.82
C PRO A 249 16.02 6.79 8.69
N GLY A 250 15.26 5.69 8.66
CA GLY A 250 15.49 4.56 9.58
C GLY A 250 16.71 3.70 9.27
N GLU A 251 17.27 3.81 8.06
CA GLU A 251 18.29 2.89 7.54
C GLU A 251 19.20 3.56 6.50
N VAL A 252 20.32 2.89 6.22
CA VAL A 252 21.22 3.17 5.10
C VAL A 252 21.52 1.90 4.33
N HIS A 253 21.84 2.03 3.05
CA HIS A 253 22.21 0.90 2.18
C HIS A 253 23.69 0.99 1.81
N LEU A 254 24.37 -0.14 1.76
CA LEU A 254 25.72 -0.26 1.20
C LEU A 254 25.67 -1.14 -0.05
N HIS A 255 25.93 -0.55 -1.22
CA HIS A 255 25.95 -1.25 -2.50
C HIS A 255 27.38 -1.53 -2.94
N SER A 256 27.73 -2.78 -3.20
CA SER A 256 29.03 -3.14 -3.74
C SER A 256 29.16 -2.60 -5.18
N VAL A 257 30.26 -1.91 -5.42
CA VAL A 257 30.62 -1.37 -6.75
C VAL A 257 31.12 -2.49 -7.66
N GLN A 258 31.75 -3.52 -7.08
CA GLN A 258 32.25 -4.67 -7.84
C GLN A 258 31.12 -5.59 -8.27
N ASN A 259 30.13 -5.82 -7.40
CA ASN A 259 28.97 -6.63 -7.71
C ASN A 259 27.69 -5.93 -7.24
N PRO A 260 26.94 -5.26 -8.14
CA PRO A 260 25.70 -4.56 -7.77
C PRO A 260 24.61 -5.46 -7.15
N LYS A 261 24.73 -6.80 -7.27
CA LYS A 261 23.84 -7.76 -6.61
C LYS A 261 24.20 -7.99 -5.13
N LEU A 262 25.32 -7.48 -4.66
CA LEU A 262 25.65 -7.39 -3.24
C LEU A 262 25.32 -6.00 -2.75
N TRP A 263 24.24 -5.90 -2.02
CA TRP A 263 23.93 -4.74 -1.21
C TRP A 263 23.33 -5.18 0.12
N VAL A 264 23.51 -4.38 1.16
CA VAL A 264 22.87 -4.65 2.45
C VAL A 264 22.25 -3.38 3.00
N ALA A 265 21.15 -3.54 3.70
CA ALA A 265 20.50 -2.50 4.46
C ALA A 265 20.79 -2.68 5.95
N THR A 266 21.15 -1.59 6.63
CA THR A 266 21.40 -1.59 8.07
C THR A 266 20.62 -0.50 8.78
N ASP A 267 20.09 -0.86 9.95
CA ASP A 267 19.35 0.05 10.82
C ASP A 267 20.27 1.19 11.29
N MET A 268 19.67 2.37 11.38
CA MET A 268 20.28 3.53 11.96
C MET A 268 19.64 3.87 13.31
N ASP A 269 20.45 4.19 14.32
CA ASP A 269 19.94 4.64 15.61
C ASP A 269 19.36 6.07 15.53
N SER A 270 18.69 6.52 16.59
CA SER A 270 18.07 7.86 16.64
C SER A 270 19.08 9.02 16.58
N LEU A 271 20.37 8.74 16.79
CA LEU A 271 21.46 9.71 16.68
C LEU A 271 22.12 9.70 15.29
N GLY A 272 21.62 8.84 14.40
CA GLY A 272 22.11 8.69 13.04
C GLY A 272 23.27 7.73 12.90
N ASN A 273 23.65 6.96 13.93
CA ASN A 273 24.76 6.02 13.82
C ASN A 273 24.28 4.70 13.24
N TYR A 274 25.08 4.13 12.35
CA TYR A 274 24.85 2.80 11.80
C TYR A 274 26.15 1.99 11.83
N SER A 275 26.01 0.66 11.85
CA SER A 275 27.12 -0.27 11.77
C SER A 275 26.68 -1.56 11.11
N VAL A 276 27.49 -2.07 10.18
CA VAL A 276 27.25 -3.35 9.50
C VAL A 276 28.57 -4.02 9.16
N GLU A 277 28.62 -5.34 9.11
CA GLU A 277 29.79 -6.04 8.56
C GLU A 277 29.51 -6.51 7.14
N VAL A 278 30.46 -6.23 6.24
CA VAL A 278 30.42 -6.61 4.84
C VAL A 278 31.81 -7.12 4.39
N PRO A 279 31.91 -7.88 3.29
CA PRO A 279 33.19 -8.26 2.69
C PRO A 279 34.08 -7.07 2.36
N ALA A 280 35.39 -7.30 2.31
CA ALA A 280 36.32 -6.29 1.81
C ALA A 280 35.97 -5.90 0.36
N GLY A 281 35.96 -4.60 0.06
CA GLY A 281 35.45 -4.14 -1.23
C GLY A 281 35.28 -2.64 -1.30
N LYS A 282 34.69 -2.17 -2.40
CA LYS A 282 34.34 -0.77 -2.61
C LYS A 282 32.82 -0.67 -2.63
N TYR A 283 32.25 0.18 -1.79
CA TYR A 283 30.80 0.31 -1.63
C TYR A 283 30.35 1.75 -1.85
N GLU A 284 29.11 1.91 -2.30
CA GLU A 284 28.35 3.16 -2.29
C GLU A 284 27.41 3.15 -1.08
N LEU A 285 27.52 4.16 -0.23
CA LEU A 285 26.56 4.42 0.85
C LEU A 285 25.38 5.22 0.29
N LEU A 286 24.22 4.60 0.26
CA LEU A 286 22.97 5.17 -0.25
C LEU A 286 21.92 5.28 0.86
N LEU A 287 20.90 6.09 0.61
CA LEU A 287 19.66 6.05 1.38
C LEU A 287 18.63 5.22 0.58
N PRO A 288 17.76 4.45 1.25
CA PRO A 288 16.77 3.59 0.60
C PRO A 288 15.77 4.33 -0.29
N TYR A 289 15.53 5.59 0.05
CA TYR A 289 14.49 6.42 -0.54
C TYR A 289 15.10 7.71 -1.04
N THR A 290 14.44 8.29 -2.05
CA THR A 290 14.74 9.63 -2.54
C THR A 290 14.10 10.73 -1.67
N TYR A 291 13.24 10.36 -0.73
CA TYR A 291 12.52 11.26 0.16
C TYR A 291 12.28 10.67 1.56
N PHE A 292 12.02 11.56 2.52
CA PHE A 292 11.57 11.23 3.87
C PHE A 292 10.36 12.09 4.21
N GLN A 293 9.20 11.47 4.45
CA GLN A 293 7.99 12.18 4.84
C GLN A 293 7.84 12.17 6.37
N ASN A 294 7.55 13.34 6.94
CA ASN A 294 7.19 13.49 8.35
C ASN A 294 5.96 14.40 8.45
N GLY A 295 4.79 13.79 8.67
CA GLY A 295 3.51 14.50 8.56
C GLY A 295 3.28 14.97 7.12
N LYS A 296 3.07 16.28 6.95
CA LYS A 296 2.90 16.93 5.63
C LYS A 296 4.20 17.33 4.95
N ASN A 297 5.30 17.42 5.72
CA ASN A 297 6.57 17.87 5.18
C ASN A 297 7.31 16.71 4.55
N VAL A 298 7.95 16.96 3.42
CA VAL A 298 8.71 15.93 2.72
C VAL A 298 10.11 16.43 2.40
N TYR A 299 11.11 15.69 2.85
CA TYR A 299 12.52 16.05 2.80
C TYR A 299 13.25 15.24 1.74
N ALA A 300 13.99 15.91 0.87
CA ALA A 300 14.75 15.24 -0.17
C ALA A 300 15.95 14.51 0.43
N LEU A 301 16.04 13.21 0.14
CA LEU A 301 17.16 12.36 0.53
C LEU A 301 18.14 12.13 -0.62
N GLU A 302 17.81 12.56 -1.84
CA GLU A 302 18.63 12.33 -3.02
C GLU A 302 20.05 12.88 -2.84
N GLN A 303 21.02 11.98 -2.90
CA GLN A 303 22.43 12.33 -2.83
C GLN A 303 22.89 12.83 -4.20
N LYS A 304 23.39 14.07 -4.29
CA LYS A 304 23.95 14.60 -5.54
C LYS A 304 25.15 13.79 -6.06
N LYS A 305 25.89 13.11 -5.15
CA LYS A 305 27.00 12.21 -5.45
C LYS A 305 27.01 11.06 -4.43
N PRO A 306 27.23 9.80 -4.86
CA PRO A 306 27.35 8.67 -3.94
C PRO A 306 28.52 8.85 -2.98
N THR A 307 28.33 8.46 -1.72
CA THR A 307 29.43 8.41 -0.74
C THR A 307 30.18 7.09 -0.88
N MET A 308 31.44 7.15 -1.34
CA MET A 308 32.26 5.94 -1.53
C MET A 308 32.88 5.47 -0.22
N VAL A 309 32.82 4.15 0.02
CA VAL A 309 33.42 3.47 1.17
C VAL A 309 34.41 2.40 0.69
N PHE A 310 35.61 2.39 1.24
CA PHE A 310 36.62 1.36 0.98
C PHE A 310 36.76 0.48 2.23
N VAL A 311 36.31 -0.76 2.12
CA VAL A 311 36.25 -1.70 3.24
C VAL A 311 37.47 -2.61 3.20
N ARG A 312 38.22 -2.64 4.30
CA ARG A 312 39.41 -3.49 4.50
C ARG A 312 39.29 -4.28 5.79
N THR A 313 39.58 -5.58 5.71
CA THR A 313 39.63 -6.48 6.88
C THR A 313 40.73 -6.07 7.84
N GLY A 314 40.46 -6.12 9.14
CA GLY A 314 41.43 -5.78 10.20
C GLY A 314 41.70 -4.27 10.35
N GLN A 315 40.92 -3.41 9.70
CA GLN A 315 41.00 -1.95 9.83
C GLN A 315 39.66 -1.38 10.29
N LYS A 316 39.69 -0.21 10.94
CA LYS A 316 38.47 0.54 11.28
C LYS A 316 37.97 1.27 10.02
N ASN A 317 36.88 0.80 9.43
CA ASN A 317 36.32 1.40 8.21
C ASN A 317 35.27 2.46 8.58
N ASN A 318 35.74 3.67 8.94
CA ASN A 318 34.85 4.79 9.22
C ASN A 318 34.40 5.46 7.94
N VAL A 319 33.09 5.57 7.77
CA VAL A 319 32.49 6.32 6.66
C VAL A 319 32.37 7.79 7.06
N PRO A 320 32.71 8.75 6.17
CA PRO A 320 32.40 10.15 6.40
C PRO A 320 30.92 10.35 6.74
N ARG A 321 30.63 11.34 7.58
CA ARG A 321 29.24 11.69 7.90
C ARG A 321 28.49 12.01 6.61
N LEU A 322 27.37 11.32 6.39
CA LEU A 322 26.43 11.64 5.33
C LEU A 322 25.49 12.75 5.81
N THR A 323 25.40 13.83 5.05
CA THR A 323 24.54 14.96 5.40
C THR A 323 23.37 15.07 4.43
N ILE A 324 22.15 15.09 4.97
CA ILE A 324 20.88 15.23 4.23
C ILE A 324 20.42 16.68 4.28
N SER A 325 19.84 17.21 3.20
CA SER A 325 19.30 18.57 3.23
C SER A 325 18.05 18.66 4.11
N SER A 326 18.00 19.65 5.00
CA SER A 326 16.81 19.97 5.78
C SER A 326 15.74 20.74 4.97
N THR A 327 16.01 21.05 3.70
CA THR A 327 15.08 21.81 2.86
C THR A 327 14.13 20.84 2.17
N PRO A 328 12.80 21.00 2.32
CA PRO A 328 11.86 20.21 1.55
C PRO A 328 12.00 20.52 0.06
N GLN A 329 11.98 19.49 -0.78
CA GLN A 329 11.63 19.59 -2.20
C GLN A 329 10.33 18.80 -2.38
N PRO A 330 9.41 19.10 -3.30
CA PRO A 330 9.43 20.10 -4.37
C PRO A 330 8.45 21.26 -4.13
N ASP A 331 8.96 22.48 -3.99
CA ASP A 331 8.15 23.71 -4.03
C ASP A 331 8.02 24.19 -5.48
N LEU A 332 7.10 23.56 -6.21
CA LEU A 332 6.79 23.88 -7.61
C LEU A 332 5.46 24.64 -7.75
N ILE A 333 4.84 25.01 -6.63
CA ILE A 333 3.57 25.73 -6.65
C ILE A 333 3.86 27.17 -7.11
N PRO A 334 3.22 27.65 -8.19
CA PRO A 334 3.35 29.04 -8.63
C PRO A 334 2.59 29.98 -7.70
N GLU A 335 2.86 31.28 -7.75
CA GLU A 335 2.07 32.29 -7.02
C GLU A 335 0.58 32.23 -7.37
N LYS A 336 0.25 31.93 -8.62
CA LYS A 336 -1.11 31.75 -9.13
C LYS A 336 -1.19 30.47 -9.94
N GLY A 337 -2.30 29.73 -9.77
CA GLY A 337 -2.54 28.50 -10.53
C GLY A 337 -2.40 28.69 -12.03
N ILE A 338 -1.73 27.76 -12.71
CA ILE A 338 -1.41 27.92 -14.14
C ILE A 338 -2.61 27.71 -15.08
N LEU A 339 -3.68 27.04 -14.62
CA LEU A 339 -4.81 26.67 -15.47
C LEU A 339 -5.65 27.87 -15.91
N HIS A 340 -5.59 28.98 -15.16
CA HIS A 340 -6.28 30.23 -15.50
C HIS A 340 -5.81 30.84 -16.83
N GLN A 341 -4.52 30.69 -17.15
CA GLN A 341 -3.87 31.21 -18.37
C GLN A 341 -3.14 30.08 -19.11
N PHE A 342 -3.83 28.95 -19.30
CA PHE A 342 -3.22 27.76 -19.85
C PHE A 342 -3.03 27.85 -21.37
N GLY A 343 -1.81 27.61 -21.83
CA GLY A 343 -1.42 27.58 -23.24
C GLY A 343 -0.26 26.62 -23.49
N PRO A 344 0.21 26.46 -24.75
CA PRO A 344 1.31 25.56 -25.09
C PRO A 344 2.59 25.74 -24.25
N GLU A 345 2.89 26.97 -23.83
CA GLU A 345 4.01 27.32 -22.95
C GLU A 345 3.87 26.78 -21.51
N SER A 346 2.67 26.37 -21.11
CA SER A 346 2.40 25.75 -19.81
C SER A 346 2.69 24.25 -19.78
N PHE A 347 2.83 23.60 -20.95
CA PHE A 347 2.96 22.14 -21.03
C PHE A 347 4.22 21.63 -20.34
N SER A 348 5.36 22.30 -20.55
CA SER A 348 6.63 21.94 -19.90
C SER A 348 6.60 22.16 -18.38
N LYS A 349 5.78 23.11 -17.90
CA LYS A 349 5.59 23.32 -16.45
C LYS A 349 4.81 22.16 -15.83
N VAL A 350 3.76 21.69 -16.50
CA VAL A 350 2.99 20.50 -16.08
C VAL A 350 3.89 19.27 -16.08
N ASP A 351 4.68 19.08 -17.14
CA ASP A 351 5.62 17.97 -17.25
C ASP A 351 6.62 17.97 -16.11
N ASN A 352 7.30 19.09 -15.88
CA ASN A 352 8.25 19.23 -14.79
C ASN A 352 7.59 18.99 -13.41
N PHE A 353 6.36 19.48 -13.21
CA PHE A 353 5.61 19.26 -11.98
C PHE A 353 5.33 17.77 -11.76
N ILE A 354 4.71 17.09 -12.73
CA ILE A 354 4.34 15.68 -12.61
C ILE A 354 5.57 14.80 -12.47
N GLU A 355 6.59 14.96 -13.32
CA GLU A 355 7.80 14.15 -13.29
C GLU A 355 8.57 14.34 -11.98
N THR A 356 8.63 15.57 -11.45
CA THR A 356 9.26 15.84 -10.15
C THR A 356 8.51 15.11 -9.04
N TYR A 357 7.18 15.21 -9.00
CA TYR A 357 6.38 14.54 -7.97
C TYR A 357 6.41 13.01 -8.14
N GLN A 358 6.42 12.46 -9.36
CA GLN A 358 6.56 11.03 -9.59
C GLN A 358 7.89 10.50 -9.08
N LYS A 359 8.99 11.16 -9.44
CA LYS A 359 10.33 10.79 -8.98
C LYS A 359 10.42 10.89 -7.46
N TYR A 360 9.86 11.95 -6.92
CA TYR A 360 9.99 12.26 -5.51
C TYR A 360 9.13 11.35 -4.63
N TYR A 361 7.86 11.16 -4.96
CA TYR A 361 6.94 10.32 -4.19
C TYR A 361 6.91 8.86 -4.63
N GLN A 362 7.75 8.48 -5.60
CA GLN A 362 7.78 7.12 -6.15
C GLN A 362 6.40 6.68 -6.68
N ILE A 363 5.82 7.49 -7.56
CA ILE A 363 4.53 7.21 -8.20
C ILE A 363 4.81 6.61 -9.58
N PRO A 364 4.55 5.31 -9.83
CA PRO A 364 4.96 4.64 -11.06
C PRO A 364 4.33 5.21 -12.31
N GLY A 365 3.01 5.48 -12.28
CA GLY A 365 2.23 5.81 -13.46
C GLY A 365 1.16 6.87 -13.17
N VAL A 366 0.97 7.77 -14.12
CA VAL A 366 -0.01 8.87 -14.04
C VAL A 366 -0.72 9.03 -15.40
N SER A 367 -2.03 9.25 -15.37
CA SER A 367 -2.83 9.74 -16.50
C SER A 367 -3.49 11.06 -16.10
N LEU A 368 -3.18 12.14 -16.81
CA LEU A 368 -3.65 13.50 -16.49
C LEU A 368 -4.35 14.13 -17.70
N ALA A 369 -5.51 14.74 -17.46
CA ALA A 369 -6.20 15.57 -18.43
C ALA A 369 -6.67 16.89 -17.81
N LEU A 370 -6.58 17.97 -18.58
CA LEU A 370 -7.00 19.32 -18.18
C LEU A 370 -8.04 19.84 -19.16
N ILE A 371 -9.10 20.45 -18.63
CA ILE A 371 -10.09 21.18 -19.41
C ILE A 371 -10.02 22.67 -19.11
N LYS A 372 -10.19 23.50 -20.14
CA LYS A 372 -10.26 24.97 -20.05
C LYS A 372 -11.13 25.49 -21.18
N ASP A 373 -11.88 26.56 -20.90
CA ASP A 373 -12.85 27.16 -21.82
C ASP A 373 -13.87 26.16 -22.38
N GLY A 374 -14.23 25.14 -21.58
CA GLY A 374 -15.19 24.10 -21.94
C GLY A 374 -14.65 23.02 -22.89
N GLY A 375 -13.32 22.90 -23.06
CA GLY A 375 -12.72 21.86 -23.89
C GLY A 375 -11.47 21.24 -23.28
N LEU A 376 -11.08 20.06 -23.78
CA LEU A 376 -9.81 19.41 -23.43
C LEU A 376 -8.64 20.23 -24.01
N VAL A 377 -7.75 20.72 -23.14
CA VAL A 377 -6.58 21.53 -23.55
C VAL A 377 -5.25 20.83 -23.34
N TYR A 378 -5.23 19.77 -22.51
CA TYR A 378 -4.03 18.99 -22.24
C TYR A 378 -4.40 17.56 -21.89
N TYR A 379 -3.63 16.61 -22.40
CA TYR A 379 -3.64 15.22 -21.98
C TYR A 379 -2.24 14.65 -22.08
N LYS A 380 -1.79 13.97 -21.03
CA LYS A 380 -0.53 13.21 -21.08
C LYS A 380 -0.54 12.08 -20.06
N THR A 381 0.19 11.02 -20.40
CA THR A 381 0.51 9.91 -19.52
C THR A 381 1.99 9.93 -19.17
N TYR A 382 2.31 9.43 -17.98
CA TYR A 382 3.67 9.42 -17.46
C TYR A 382 4.00 8.09 -16.79
N GLY A 383 5.26 7.69 -16.89
CA GLY A 383 5.81 6.53 -16.19
C GLY A 383 5.33 5.18 -16.72
N VAL A 384 5.12 4.22 -15.82
CA VAL A 384 4.90 2.79 -16.13
C VAL A 384 3.63 2.24 -15.50
N ARG A 385 2.99 1.32 -16.21
CA ARG A 385 1.81 0.57 -15.72
C ARG A 385 2.20 -0.56 -14.76
N ASN A 386 3.46 -1.01 -14.84
CA ASN A 386 4.05 -2.03 -13.98
C ASN A 386 5.57 -1.81 -13.86
N THR A 387 6.08 -1.67 -12.64
CA THR A 387 7.50 -1.35 -12.37
C THR A 387 8.47 -2.49 -12.68
N PHE A 388 8.00 -3.73 -12.77
CA PHE A 388 8.82 -4.91 -13.05
C PHE A 388 8.90 -5.21 -14.54
N THR A 389 7.78 -5.11 -15.27
CA THR A 389 7.79 -5.28 -16.73
C THR A 389 8.34 -4.05 -17.44
N GLY A 390 8.24 -2.87 -16.82
CA GLY A 390 8.67 -1.60 -17.41
C GLY A 390 7.75 -1.10 -18.52
N GLU A 391 6.59 -1.73 -18.70
CA GLU A 391 5.59 -1.31 -19.68
C GLU A 391 5.10 0.10 -19.35
N LYS A 392 5.13 0.98 -20.36
CA LYS A 392 4.78 2.40 -20.18
C LYS A 392 3.27 2.57 -19.98
N VAL A 393 2.90 3.61 -19.25
CA VAL A 393 1.52 4.14 -19.32
C VAL A 393 1.36 4.83 -20.68
N ASP A 394 0.43 4.34 -21.48
CA ASP A 394 0.05 4.89 -22.78
C ASP A 394 -1.43 5.33 -22.79
N GLU A 395 -1.91 5.81 -23.92
CA GLU A 395 -3.29 6.27 -24.09
C GLU A 395 -4.36 5.17 -23.96
N ASN A 396 -3.95 3.89 -23.97
CA ASN A 396 -4.85 2.75 -23.79
C ASN A 396 -4.80 2.21 -22.36
N THR A 397 -3.92 2.75 -21.51
CA THR A 397 -3.74 2.25 -20.15
C THR A 397 -4.91 2.69 -19.26
N LEU A 398 -5.59 1.71 -18.67
CA LEU A 398 -6.74 1.92 -17.79
C LEU A 398 -6.32 1.88 -16.32
N PHE A 399 -6.83 2.84 -15.56
CA PHE A 399 -6.62 2.93 -14.12
C PHE A 399 -7.92 2.64 -13.39
N GLU A 400 -7.80 2.04 -12.20
CA GLU A 400 -8.93 1.96 -11.30
C GLU A 400 -9.31 3.36 -10.80
N ALA A 401 -10.57 3.72 -10.97
CA ALA A 401 -11.12 5.01 -10.62
C ALA A 401 -11.74 5.04 -9.22
N ALA A 402 -11.74 3.91 -8.51
CA ALA A 402 -12.19 3.80 -7.14
C ALA A 402 -13.55 4.52 -6.94
N SER A 403 -13.64 5.38 -5.92
CA SER A 403 -14.88 6.10 -5.59
C SER A 403 -15.37 7.13 -6.61
N VAL A 404 -14.60 7.46 -7.66
CA VAL A 404 -15.09 8.24 -8.79
C VAL A 404 -16.20 7.50 -9.57
N THR A 405 -16.31 6.18 -9.38
CA THR A 405 -17.45 5.35 -9.85
C THR A 405 -18.82 5.90 -9.38
N LYS A 406 -18.89 6.45 -8.17
CA LYS A 406 -20.16 6.87 -7.54
C LYS A 406 -20.86 8.00 -8.31
N PRO A 407 -20.20 9.13 -8.66
CA PRO A 407 -20.80 10.15 -9.51
C PRO A 407 -21.36 9.63 -10.83
N VAL A 408 -20.67 8.67 -11.46
CA VAL A 408 -21.08 8.05 -12.73
C VAL A 408 -22.37 7.24 -12.54
N PHE A 409 -22.43 6.41 -11.50
CA PHE A 409 -23.64 5.67 -11.14
C PHE A 409 -24.79 6.60 -10.70
N ALA A 410 -24.49 7.63 -9.92
CA ALA A 410 -25.47 8.61 -9.47
C ALA A 410 -26.14 9.33 -10.66
N PHE A 411 -25.36 9.69 -11.68
CA PHE A 411 -25.89 10.26 -12.92
C PHE A 411 -26.85 9.30 -13.63
N ALA A 412 -26.52 8.01 -13.72
CA ALA A 412 -27.42 6.99 -14.26
C ALA A 412 -28.73 6.91 -13.46
N VAL A 413 -28.65 6.91 -12.13
CA VAL A 413 -29.84 6.87 -11.24
C VAL A 413 -30.72 8.11 -11.43
N GLN A 414 -30.13 9.30 -11.60
CA GLN A 414 -30.91 10.52 -11.90
C GLN A 414 -31.70 10.38 -13.20
N ARG A 415 -31.07 9.85 -14.27
CA ARG A 415 -31.76 9.61 -15.55
C ARG A 415 -32.90 8.60 -15.43
N LEU A 416 -32.70 7.53 -14.66
CA LEU A 416 -33.77 6.57 -14.37
C LEU A 416 -34.92 7.23 -13.58
N ALA A 417 -34.60 8.14 -12.66
CA ALA A 417 -35.62 8.87 -11.90
C ALA A 417 -36.44 9.82 -12.77
N GLU A 418 -35.82 10.54 -13.72
CA GLU A 418 -36.53 11.37 -14.69
C GLU A 418 -37.51 10.57 -15.56
N ARG A 419 -37.16 9.31 -15.85
CA ARG A 419 -38.01 8.36 -16.59
C ARG A 419 -39.09 7.71 -15.71
N GLY A 420 -39.16 8.05 -14.43
CA GLY A 420 -40.10 7.47 -13.47
C GLY A 420 -39.82 6.01 -13.11
N ILE A 421 -38.64 5.48 -13.43
CA ILE A 421 -38.26 4.09 -13.14
C ILE A 421 -38.00 3.91 -11.64
N ILE A 422 -37.41 4.92 -10.99
CA ILE A 422 -37.20 4.97 -9.55
C ILE A 422 -37.69 6.31 -9.00
N ASP A 423 -38.37 6.28 -7.87
CA ASP A 423 -38.67 7.47 -7.08
C ASP A 423 -37.57 7.62 -6.03
N LEU A 424 -36.86 8.76 -6.05
CA LEU A 424 -35.72 9.00 -5.16
C LEU A 424 -36.11 9.11 -3.69
N ASP A 425 -37.37 9.41 -3.40
CA ASP A 425 -37.90 9.62 -2.05
C ASP A 425 -38.75 8.44 -1.56
N LYS A 426 -39.01 7.46 -2.43
CA LYS A 426 -39.64 6.21 -2.00
C LYS A 426 -38.64 5.33 -1.23
N PRO A 427 -39.05 4.77 -0.09
CA PRO A 427 -38.20 3.84 0.64
C PRO A 427 -37.73 2.64 -0.19
N LEU A 428 -36.44 2.36 -0.17
CA LEU A 428 -35.80 1.32 -0.98
C LEU A 428 -36.32 -0.09 -0.66
N TYR A 429 -36.66 -0.34 0.61
CA TYR A 429 -37.16 -1.66 1.04
C TYR A 429 -38.48 -2.06 0.34
N LEU A 430 -39.26 -1.08 -0.13
CA LEU A 430 -40.50 -1.33 -0.89
C LEU A 430 -40.22 -1.83 -2.31
N TYR A 431 -39.02 -1.57 -2.84
CA TYR A 431 -38.57 -2.13 -4.11
C TYR A 431 -37.87 -3.47 -3.92
N LEU A 432 -37.00 -3.56 -2.91
CA LEU A 432 -36.24 -4.75 -2.59
C LEU A 432 -35.92 -4.77 -1.09
N PRO A 433 -36.53 -5.65 -0.28
CA PRO A 433 -36.10 -5.86 1.10
C PRO A 433 -34.61 -6.27 1.17
N TYR A 434 -33.92 -5.88 2.26
CA TYR A 434 -32.52 -6.22 2.46
C TYR A 434 -32.35 -7.05 3.75
N PRO A 435 -32.29 -8.39 3.64
CA PRO A 435 -32.29 -9.28 4.81
C PRO A 435 -31.19 -8.98 5.83
N ASP A 436 -30.01 -8.56 5.36
CA ASP A 436 -28.84 -8.26 6.20
C ASP A 436 -29.07 -7.14 7.23
N ILE A 437 -30.11 -6.31 7.08
CA ILE A 437 -30.46 -5.22 8.00
C ILE A 437 -31.93 -5.27 8.43
N GLU A 438 -32.67 -6.32 8.10
CA GLU A 438 -34.13 -6.33 8.34
C GLU A 438 -34.51 -6.22 9.82
N TYR A 439 -33.58 -6.60 10.71
CA TYR A 439 -33.74 -6.54 12.16
C TYR A 439 -33.80 -5.11 12.73
N ASP A 440 -33.39 -4.09 11.98
CA ASP A 440 -33.38 -2.69 12.44
C ASP A 440 -34.37 -1.84 11.64
N GLU A 441 -35.62 -1.77 12.10
CA GLU A 441 -36.75 -1.07 11.46
C GLU A 441 -36.44 0.32 10.88
N ARG A 442 -35.43 1.05 11.40
CA ARG A 442 -34.99 2.33 10.84
C ARG A 442 -34.56 2.22 9.37
N TYR A 443 -34.07 1.06 8.90
CA TYR A 443 -33.67 0.85 7.50
C TYR A 443 -34.84 1.07 6.52
N LYS A 444 -36.09 0.92 6.98
CA LYS A 444 -37.28 1.16 6.18
C LYS A 444 -37.52 2.64 5.86
N LEU A 445 -36.74 3.56 6.43
CA LEU A 445 -36.73 4.98 6.10
C LEU A 445 -35.71 5.33 4.98
N MET A 446 -34.83 4.41 4.62
CA MET A 446 -33.78 4.67 3.65
C MET A 446 -34.35 4.79 2.22
N THR A 447 -33.97 5.85 1.51
CA THR A 447 -34.40 6.15 0.14
C THR A 447 -33.19 6.19 -0.79
N ALA A 448 -33.41 6.22 -2.11
CA ALA A 448 -32.29 6.40 -3.05
C ALA A 448 -31.60 7.77 -2.84
N ARG A 449 -32.36 8.82 -2.49
CA ARG A 449 -31.80 10.13 -2.13
C ARG A 449 -30.84 10.02 -0.95
N HIS A 450 -31.17 9.24 0.07
CA HIS A 450 -30.27 8.99 1.21
C HIS A 450 -28.97 8.30 0.77
N VAL A 451 -29.03 7.36 -0.17
CA VAL A 451 -27.83 6.73 -0.74
C VAL A 451 -26.96 7.75 -1.46
N LEU A 452 -27.53 8.47 -2.42
CA LEU A 452 -26.78 9.40 -3.27
C LEU A 452 -26.15 10.56 -2.50
N THR A 453 -26.66 10.87 -1.30
CA THR A 453 -26.21 11.97 -0.44
C THR A 453 -25.44 11.49 0.79
N HIS A 454 -25.16 10.18 0.90
CA HIS A 454 -24.45 9.57 2.04
C HIS A 454 -25.13 9.80 3.41
N ARG A 455 -26.47 9.72 3.42
CA ARG A 455 -27.32 9.85 4.62
C ARG A 455 -28.04 8.54 4.95
N THR A 456 -27.49 7.40 4.56
CA THR A 456 -28.13 6.09 4.74
C THR A 456 -28.09 5.60 6.18
N GLY A 457 -27.13 6.09 6.98
CA GLY A 457 -26.79 5.49 8.28
C GLY A 457 -25.91 4.24 8.16
N PHE A 458 -25.63 3.74 6.96
CA PHE A 458 -24.71 2.61 6.80
C PHE A 458 -23.24 3.03 7.03
N PRO A 459 -22.39 2.10 7.50
CA PRO A 459 -20.94 2.28 7.47
C PRO A 459 -20.45 2.40 6.03
N ASN A 460 -19.15 2.72 5.86
CA ASN A 460 -18.55 2.63 4.54
C ASN A 460 -18.62 1.21 4.00
N TRP A 461 -18.07 0.28 4.78
CA TRP A 461 -18.12 -1.16 4.54
C TRP A 461 -18.38 -1.91 5.84
N ARG A 462 -19.17 -2.99 5.80
CA ARG A 462 -19.49 -3.77 7.00
C ARG A 462 -18.27 -4.39 7.68
N TRP A 463 -17.23 -4.74 6.93
CA TRP A 463 -15.99 -5.30 7.46
C TRP A 463 -15.18 -4.31 8.32
N MET A 464 -15.51 -3.02 8.27
CA MET A 464 -14.93 -2.01 9.16
C MET A 464 -15.56 -2.04 10.56
N ASN A 465 -16.72 -2.68 10.73
CA ASN A 465 -17.30 -2.91 12.05
C ASN A 465 -16.60 -4.09 12.73
N LYS A 466 -16.41 -4.01 14.05
CA LYS A 466 -15.72 -5.06 14.83
C LYS A 466 -16.35 -6.45 14.68
N ASP A 467 -17.65 -6.51 14.47
CA ASP A 467 -18.41 -7.74 14.28
C ASP A 467 -18.58 -8.14 12.80
N GLY A 468 -18.07 -7.33 11.87
CA GLY A 468 -18.22 -7.52 10.42
C GLY A 468 -19.66 -7.37 9.90
N LYS A 469 -20.61 -6.95 10.75
CA LYS A 469 -22.04 -6.88 10.39
C LYS A 469 -22.43 -5.53 9.84
N LEU A 470 -23.45 -5.52 8.98
CA LEU A 470 -24.04 -4.29 8.48
C LEU A 470 -24.98 -3.72 9.56
N ASN A 471 -24.58 -2.65 10.24
CA ASN A 471 -25.37 -1.99 11.28
C ASN A 471 -25.62 -0.52 10.93
N LEU A 472 -26.79 0.03 11.28
CA LEU A 472 -27.05 1.46 11.14
C LEU A 472 -26.37 2.27 12.25
N LEU A 473 -25.47 3.17 11.85
CA LEU A 473 -24.78 4.14 12.71
C LEU A 473 -25.73 5.24 13.21
N PHE A 474 -26.73 5.59 12.41
CA PHE A 474 -27.76 6.58 12.72
C PHE A 474 -29.02 6.31 11.89
N THR A 475 -30.12 7.00 12.21
CA THR A 475 -31.39 6.87 11.48
C THR A 475 -31.25 7.44 10.06
N PRO A 476 -31.61 6.72 8.98
CA PRO A 476 -31.48 7.23 7.62
C PRO A 476 -32.10 8.62 7.47
N GLY A 477 -31.36 9.54 6.85
CA GLY A 477 -31.77 10.93 6.64
C GLY A 477 -31.44 11.87 7.81
N THR A 478 -31.01 11.44 8.99
CA THR A 478 -30.75 12.37 10.11
C THR A 478 -29.33 12.90 10.18
N ASP A 479 -28.36 12.21 9.57
CA ASP A 479 -26.94 12.55 9.67
C ASP A 479 -26.17 12.11 8.39
N TYR A 480 -24.86 12.33 8.35
CA TYR A 480 -23.95 12.00 7.27
C TYR A 480 -22.91 10.94 7.68
N ASN A 481 -22.75 9.92 6.84
CA ASN A 481 -21.58 9.05 6.85
C ASN A 481 -21.34 8.48 5.45
N TYR A 482 -20.10 8.62 4.97
CA TYR A 482 -19.71 8.11 3.67
C TYR A 482 -19.91 6.59 3.61
N SER A 483 -20.66 6.12 2.59
CA SER A 483 -21.14 4.74 2.52
C SER A 483 -21.00 4.11 1.14
N GLY A 484 -20.15 3.10 1.01
CA GLY A 484 -20.11 2.19 -0.14
C GLY A 484 -21.25 1.18 -0.12
N GLU A 485 -21.57 0.62 1.06
CA GLU A 485 -22.71 -0.30 1.27
C GLU A 485 -24.04 0.25 0.74
N GLY A 486 -24.27 1.56 0.92
CA GLY A 486 -25.47 2.23 0.38
C GLY A 486 -25.57 2.12 -1.13
N PHE A 487 -24.45 2.31 -1.85
CA PHE A 487 -24.40 2.22 -3.31
C PHE A 487 -24.59 0.78 -3.80
N GLU A 488 -24.03 -0.19 -3.08
CA GLU A 488 -24.23 -1.61 -3.41
C GLU A 488 -25.67 -2.05 -3.19
N TYR A 489 -26.35 -1.52 -2.18
CA TYR A 489 -27.78 -1.77 -2.00
C TYR A 489 -28.62 -1.09 -3.10
N LEU A 490 -28.33 0.18 -3.43
CA LEU A 490 -29.03 0.88 -4.51
C LEU A 490 -28.81 0.19 -5.87
N LYS A 491 -27.60 -0.32 -6.16
CA LYS A 491 -27.32 -1.18 -7.31
C LYS A 491 -28.31 -2.35 -7.39
N LYS A 492 -28.42 -3.13 -6.31
CA LYS A 492 -29.34 -4.28 -6.25
C LYS A 492 -30.79 -3.88 -6.47
N VAL A 493 -31.23 -2.75 -5.90
CA VAL A 493 -32.59 -2.21 -6.10
C VAL A 493 -32.82 -1.87 -7.57
N ILE A 494 -31.88 -1.16 -8.20
CA ILE A 494 -31.96 -0.76 -9.60
C ILE A 494 -31.99 -1.99 -10.53
N GLU A 495 -31.16 -3.00 -10.29
CA GLU A 495 -31.20 -4.26 -11.05
C GLU A 495 -32.53 -4.99 -10.86
N LYS A 496 -33.07 -5.00 -9.64
CA LYS A 496 -34.36 -5.63 -9.33
C LYS A 496 -35.53 -4.99 -10.07
N ILE A 497 -35.62 -3.66 -10.07
CA ILE A 497 -36.77 -2.95 -10.64
C ILE A 497 -36.71 -2.86 -12.17
N THR A 498 -35.51 -2.91 -12.75
CA THR A 498 -35.32 -2.87 -14.21
C THR A 498 -35.26 -4.25 -14.85
N GLY A 499 -34.92 -5.29 -14.08
CA GLY A 499 -34.61 -6.62 -14.60
C GLY A 499 -33.31 -6.69 -15.41
N LYS A 500 -32.50 -5.62 -15.40
CA LYS A 500 -31.23 -5.51 -16.14
C LYS A 500 -30.06 -5.58 -15.18
N LYS A 501 -28.93 -6.12 -15.64
CA LYS A 501 -27.65 -6.00 -14.93
C LYS A 501 -27.19 -4.54 -14.92
N VAL A 502 -26.51 -4.11 -13.86
CA VAL A 502 -26.07 -2.71 -13.72
C VAL A 502 -25.16 -2.26 -14.87
N GLU A 503 -24.34 -3.14 -15.44
CA GLU A 503 -23.50 -2.81 -16.60
C GLU A 503 -24.33 -2.40 -17.80
N GLN A 504 -25.43 -3.10 -18.08
CA GLN A 504 -26.33 -2.72 -19.17
C GLN A 504 -26.95 -1.34 -18.92
N ILE A 505 -27.30 -1.06 -17.67
CA ILE A 505 -27.86 0.24 -17.26
C ILE A 505 -26.84 1.36 -17.47
N LEU A 506 -25.58 1.13 -17.06
CA LEU A 506 -24.49 2.08 -17.29
C LEU A 506 -24.21 2.27 -18.78
N GLN A 507 -24.30 1.22 -19.59
CA GLN A 507 -24.15 1.33 -21.04
C GLN A 507 -25.22 2.23 -21.65
N GLU A 508 -26.49 2.00 -21.28
CA GLU A 508 -27.64 2.74 -21.80
C GLU A 508 -27.71 4.19 -21.31
N GLU A 509 -27.41 4.43 -20.03
CA GLU A 509 -27.62 5.74 -19.40
C GLU A 509 -26.37 6.64 -19.41
N VAL A 510 -25.17 6.06 -19.55
CA VAL A 510 -23.92 6.81 -19.39
C VAL A 510 -22.92 6.56 -20.53
N VAL A 511 -22.50 5.31 -20.74
CA VAL A 511 -21.37 5.01 -21.64
C VAL A 511 -21.70 5.36 -23.09
N HIS A 512 -22.80 4.88 -23.64
CA HIS A 512 -23.18 5.19 -25.03
C HIS A 512 -23.56 6.66 -25.23
N PRO A 513 -24.40 7.29 -24.36
CA PRO A 513 -24.79 8.69 -24.58
C PRO A 513 -23.65 9.71 -24.46
N ILE A 514 -22.64 9.42 -23.64
CA ILE A 514 -21.50 10.32 -23.39
C ILE A 514 -20.28 9.92 -24.25
N GLY A 515 -20.23 8.68 -24.72
CA GLY A 515 -19.12 8.12 -25.50
C GLY A 515 -17.93 7.71 -24.64
N LEU A 516 -18.18 7.10 -23.48
CA LEU A 516 -17.18 6.56 -22.55
C LEU A 516 -16.75 5.12 -22.89
N TYR A 517 -16.58 4.80 -24.17
CA TYR A 517 -16.36 3.42 -24.65
C TYR A 517 -15.08 2.74 -24.11
N HIS A 518 -14.20 3.51 -23.46
CA HIS A 518 -12.98 3.02 -22.82
C HIS A 518 -13.13 3.07 -21.28
N THR A 519 -14.27 2.59 -20.81
CA THR A 519 -14.62 2.53 -19.39
C THR A 519 -15.30 1.20 -19.09
N PHE A 520 -14.80 0.48 -18.09
CA PHE A 520 -15.25 -0.86 -17.71
C PHE A 520 -15.53 -0.93 -16.21
N PHE A 521 -16.36 -1.86 -15.78
CA PHE A 521 -16.75 -2.00 -14.36
C PHE A 521 -16.51 -3.41 -13.81
N SER A 522 -16.24 -4.37 -14.69
CA SER A 522 -15.90 -5.75 -14.37
C SER A 522 -14.85 -6.29 -15.34
N ARG A 523 -14.21 -7.39 -14.94
CA ARG A 523 -13.21 -8.12 -15.69
C ARG A 523 -13.73 -8.52 -17.08
N ASN A 524 -12.93 -8.23 -18.10
CA ASN A 524 -13.13 -8.71 -19.46
C ASN A 524 -11.77 -8.76 -20.19
N ASP A 525 -11.75 -9.34 -21.39
CA ASP A 525 -10.51 -9.53 -22.16
C ASP A 525 -9.80 -8.20 -22.49
N SER A 526 -10.55 -7.13 -22.77
CA SER A 526 -9.96 -5.81 -23.05
C SER A 526 -9.35 -5.21 -21.79
N LEU A 527 -10.08 -5.21 -20.68
CA LEU A 527 -9.59 -4.67 -19.41
C LEU A 527 -8.32 -5.39 -18.94
N LYS A 528 -8.26 -6.72 -19.09
CA LYS A 528 -7.09 -7.53 -18.73
C LYS A 528 -5.81 -7.15 -19.50
N LEU A 529 -5.94 -6.65 -20.73
CA LEU A 529 -4.80 -6.24 -21.54
C LEU A 529 -4.35 -4.79 -21.26
N MET A 530 -5.27 -3.97 -20.77
CA MET A 530 -5.14 -2.51 -20.71
C MET A 530 -4.97 -1.98 -19.28
N ALA A 531 -5.39 -2.73 -18.26
CA ALA A 531 -5.30 -2.30 -16.87
C ALA A 531 -3.84 -2.12 -16.44
N ALA A 532 -3.58 -1.03 -15.73
CA ALA A 532 -2.36 -0.89 -14.96
C ALA A 532 -2.40 -1.80 -13.72
N ASN A 533 -1.24 -2.19 -13.21
CA ASN A 533 -1.13 -2.72 -11.85
C ASN A 533 -1.10 -1.56 -10.86
N GLY A 534 -1.73 -1.73 -9.70
CA GLY A 534 -1.54 -0.87 -8.55
C GLY A 534 -0.15 -1.09 -7.97
N HIS A 535 0.33 -0.14 -7.16
CA HIS A 535 1.62 -0.31 -6.49
C HIS A 535 1.55 0.11 -5.02
N TYR A 536 2.16 -0.72 -4.17
CA TYR A 536 2.55 -0.37 -2.81
C TYR A 536 4.06 -0.18 -2.76
N ASP A 537 4.50 1.05 -2.54
CA ASP A 537 5.91 1.42 -2.39
C ASP A 537 6.80 0.91 -3.56
N MET A 538 6.32 1.13 -4.79
CA MET A 538 6.88 0.68 -6.08
C MET A 538 6.72 -0.82 -6.40
N LEU A 539 6.19 -1.63 -5.49
CA LEU A 539 5.93 -3.05 -5.75
C LEU A 539 4.54 -3.24 -6.38
N PRO A 540 4.42 -3.93 -7.54
CA PRO A 540 3.13 -4.19 -8.16
C PRO A 540 2.21 -4.99 -7.25
N THR A 541 0.93 -4.65 -7.25
CA THR A 541 -0.14 -5.40 -6.58
C THR A 541 -0.84 -6.34 -7.55
N TYR A 542 -1.64 -7.26 -7.00
CA TYR A 542 -2.36 -8.29 -7.75
C TYR A 542 -3.21 -7.71 -8.89
N ASP A 543 -3.22 -8.42 -10.03
CA ASP A 543 -4.09 -8.15 -11.19
C ASP A 543 -5.50 -8.76 -11.00
N GLU A 544 -6.03 -8.67 -9.78
CA GLU A 544 -7.40 -9.12 -9.48
C GLU A 544 -8.39 -8.05 -9.94
N LEU A 545 -8.74 -8.13 -11.22
CA LEU A 545 -9.83 -7.34 -11.79
C LEU A 545 -11.17 -7.74 -11.17
N PRO A 546 -12.09 -6.78 -10.95
CA PRO A 546 -13.37 -7.05 -10.31
C PRO A 546 -14.21 -8.04 -11.13
N GLU A 547 -14.49 -9.22 -10.59
CA GLU A 547 -15.37 -10.21 -11.24
C GLU A 547 -16.79 -9.68 -11.45
N PHE A 548 -17.24 -8.79 -10.56
CA PHE A 548 -18.56 -8.17 -10.63
C PHE A 548 -18.48 -6.65 -10.43
N PRO A 549 -19.39 -5.89 -11.06
CA PRO A 549 -19.43 -4.43 -10.93
C PRO A 549 -19.85 -3.98 -9.53
N GLY A 550 -19.00 -3.19 -8.88
CA GLY A 550 -19.25 -2.46 -7.63
C GLY A 550 -19.43 -0.96 -7.90
N MET A 551 -20.62 -0.43 -7.60
CA MET A 551 -20.97 0.97 -7.90
C MET A 551 -20.36 1.98 -6.95
N ALA A 552 -19.70 1.50 -5.90
CA ALA A 552 -18.89 2.31 -5.03
C ALA A 552 -17.42 2.43 -5.48
N TYR A 553 -16.87 1.54 -6.32
CA TYR A 553 -15.41 1.45 -6.48
C TYR A 553 -14.85 0.87 -7.79
N SER A 554 -15.59 0.11 -8.59
CA SER A 554 -14.97 -0.83 -9.55
C SER A 554 -14.74 -0.29 -10.97
N MET A 555 -14.96 1.01 -11.22
CA MET A 555 -14.77 1.58 -12.55
C MET A 555 -13.29 1.62 -12.92
N TYR A 556 -12.95 1.19 -14.12
CA TYR A 556 -11.66 1.39 -14.77
C TYR A 556 -11.85 2.34 -15.96
N THR A 557 -11.00 3.37 -16.05
CA THR A 557 -11.06 4.38 -17.13
C THR A 557 -9.69 5.03 -17.30
N GLU A 558 -9.58 5.97 -18.24
CA GLU A 558 -8.43 6.86 -18.36
C GLU A 558 -8.86 8.35 -18.42
N ALA A 559 -7.91 9.26 -18.18
CA ALA A 559 -8.18 10.68 -17.97
C ALA A 559 -8.84 11.38 -19.18
N ARG A 560 -8.42 11.07 -20.41
CA ARG A 560 -8.91 11.70 -21.64
C ARG A 560 -10.39 11.42 -21.83
N ILE A 561 -10.80 10.17 -21.73
CA ILE A 561 -12.18 9.70 -21.89
C ILE A 561 -13.04 10.21 -20.74
N PHE A 562 -12.51 10.22 -19.52
CA PHE A 562 -13.26 10.74 -18.37
C PHE A 562 -13.57 12.24 -18.50
N THR A 563 -12.76 13.03 -19.23
CA THR A 563 -13.11 14.43 -19.51
C THR A 563 -14.44 14.59 -20.24
N LYS A 564 -14.89 13.59 -21.01
CA LYS A 564 -16.21 13.63 -21.64
C LYS A 564 -17.33 13.68 -20.60
N PHE A 565 -17.22 12.91 -19.52
CA PHE A 565 -18.19 12.96 -18.42
C PHE A 565 -18.15 14.32 -17.71
N MET A 566 -16.96 14.85 -17.44
CA MET A 566 -16.78 16.18 -16.84
C MET A 566 -17.43 17.28 -17.69
N LEU A 567 -17.15 17.29 -19.00
CA LEU A 567 -17.71 18.27 -19.94
C LEU A 567 -19.23 18.11 -20.09
N TYR A 568 -19.73 16.87 -20.13
CA TYR A 568 -21.17 16.60 -20.21
C TYR A 568 -21.93 17.19 -19.02
N LEU A 569 -21.38 17.07 -17.81
CA LEU A 569 -21.91 17.70 -16.60
C LEU A 569 -21.75 19.23 -16.62
N LEU A 570 -20.61 19.75 -17.07
CA LEU A 570 -20.35 21.19 -17.15
C LEU A 570 -21.31 21.89 -18.13
N GLU A 571 -21.63 21.23 -19.23
CA GLU A 571 -22.57 21.70 -20.26
C GLU A 571 -24.04 21.45 -19.91
N GLN A 572 -24.32 20.89 -18.73
CA GLN A 572 -25.67 20.56 -18.23
C GLN A 572 -26.44 19.62 -19.16
N LYS A 573 -25.76 18.66 -19.79
CA LYS A 573 -26.36 17.72 -20.73
C LYS A 573 -26.93 16.48 -20.03
N GLY A 574 -27.98 15.92 -20.63
CA GLY A 574 -28.57 14.62 -20.28
C GLY A 574 -29.43 14.56 -19.02
N LEU A 575 -29.61 15.69 -18.32
CA LEU A 575 -30.61 15.86 -17.27
C LEU A 575 -31.45 17.09 -17.57
N ASN A 576 -32.70 17.12 -17.12
CA ASN A 576 -33.50 18.33 -17.13
C ASN A 576 -32.97 19.35 -16.10
N ALA A 577 -33.31 20.63 -16.29
CA ALA A 577 -32.79 21.73 -15.48
C ALA A 577 -33.04 21.57 -13.96
N GLN A 578 -34.20 21.02 -13.58
CA GLN A 578 -34.55 20.84 -12.18
C GLN A 578 -33.75 19.70 -11.54
N THR A 579 -33.63 18.56 -12.21
CA THR A 579 -32.81 17.43 -11.75
C THR A 579 -31.35 17.83 -11.64
N TYR A 580 -30.82 18.53 -12.64
CA TYR A 580 -29.46 19.06 -12.61
C TYR A 580 -29.25 19.97 -11.40
N LYS A 581 -30.13 20.95 -11.18
CA LYS A 581 -30.05 21.84 -10.01
C LYS A 581 -30.06 21.05 -8.70
N VAL A 582 -30.92 20.03 -8.58
CA VAL A 582 -31.01 19.20 -7.38
C VAL A 582 -29.76 18.32 -7.21
N MET A 583 -29.17 17.78 -8.27
CA MET A 583 -27.95 16.97 -8.17
C MET A 583 -26.75 17.78 -7.62
N PHE A 584 -26.67 19.06 -7.98
CA PHE A 584 -25.57 19.98 -7.64
C PHE A 584 -25.87 20.93 -6.47
N GLN A 585 -26.99 20.77 -5.76
CA GLN A 585 -27.23 21.52 -4.52
C GLN A 585 -26.62 20.80 -3.31
N LYS A 586 -26.36 21.56 -2.24
CA LYS A 586 -25.94 20.99 -0.94
C LYS A 586 -27.05 20.08 -0.37
N HIS A 587 -26.70 18.82 -0.08
CA HIS A 587 -27.59 17.86 0.59
C HIS A 587 -27.10 17.40 1.95
N SER A 588 -25.79 17.36 2.17
CA SER A 588 -25.19 16.94 3.43
C SER A 588 -23.94 17.75 3.75
N ASP A 589 -23.76 18.04 5.04
CA ASP A 589 -22.49 18.51 5.58
C ASP A 589 -21.59 17.32 5.90
N TYR A 590 -20.27 17.52 5.80
CA TYR A 590 -19.32 16.52 6.28
C TYR A 590 -19.25 16.55 7.81
N ASN A 591 -19.16 15.38 8.40
CA ASN A 591 -18.93 15.22 9.82
C ASN A 591 -17.42 15.18 10.11
N TYR A 592 -16.95 16.16 10.89
CA TYR A 592 -15.56 16.27 11.32
C TYR A 592 -15.48 15.98 12.82
N LYS A 593 -14.63 15.04 13.22
CA LYS A 593 -14.30 14.78 14.62
C LYS A 593 -13.37 15.88 15.17
N PRO A 594 -13.32 16.07 16.50
CA PRO A 594 -12.33 16.97 17.11
C PRO A 594 -10.91 16.58 16.70
N GLY A 595 -10.18 17.52 16.09
CA GLY A 595 -8.82 17.30 15.57
C GLY A 595 -8.74 16.99 14.08
N ASP A 596 -9.85 16.71 13.41
CA ASP A 596 -9.86 16.54 11.95
C ASP A 596 -9.52 17.87 11.27
N GLU A 597 -8.67 17.78 10.24
CA GLU A 597 -8.40 18.91 9.38
C GLU A 597 -9.63 19.22 8.52
N LYS A 598 -10.12 20.46 8.63
CA LYS A 598 -11.24 20.93 7.82
C LYS A 598 -10.73 21.47 6.49
N PRO A 599 -11.49 21.30 5.40
CA PRO A 599 -11.15 21.92 4.14
C PRO A 599 -11.12 23.45 4.32
N LYS A 600 -10.18 24.09 3.64
CA LYS A 600 -10.00 25.54 3.68
C LYS A 600 -11.26 26.32 3.31
N TYR A 601 -12.02 25.79 2.35
CA TYR A 601 -13.24 26.39 1.85
C TYR A 601 -14.45 25.53 2.20
N PRO A 602 -15.65 26.14 2.36
CA PRO A 602 -16.87 25.39 2.61
C PRO A 602 -17.06 24.30 1.55
N THR A 603 -17.20 23.06 2.03
CA THR A 603 -17.26 21.85 1.22
C THR A 603 -18.43 21.02 1.71
N TYR A 604 -19.24 20.53 0.79
CA TYR A 604 -20.45 19.77 1.09
C TYR A 604 -20.60 18.58 0.13
N MET A 605 -21.54 17.69 0.43
CA MET A 605 -21.94 16.61 -0.47
C MET A 605 -23.21 17.03 -1.22
N GLY A 606 -23.14 16.99 -2.56
CA GLY A 606 -24.30 17.00 -3.45
C GLY A 606 -24.91 15.59 -3.57
N MET A 607 -25.42 15.24 -4.75
CA MET A 607 -25.75 13.85 -5.05
C MET A 607 -24.53 13.15 -5.63
N SER A 608 -23.68 12.64 -4.75
CA SER A 608 -22.45 11.90 -5.06
C SER A 608 -21.36 12.73 -5.74
N LEU A 609 -21.45 14.05 -5.60
CA LEU A 609 -20.45 15.02 -6.01
C LEU A 609 -20.04 15.85 -4.80
N GLN A 610 -18.74 15.97 -4.56
CA GLN A 610 -18.22 16.94 -3.62
C GLN A 610 -18.35 18.34 -4.24
N LEU A 611 -19.00 19.25 -3.51
CA LEU A 611 -19.22 20.63 -3.93
C LEU A 611 -18.37 21.55 -3.06
N ARG A 612 -17.70 22.55 -3.66
CA ARG A 612 -16.91 23.55 -2.94
C ARG A 612 -17.31 24.97 -3.33
N GLU A 613 -17.31 25.86 -2.36
CA GLU A 613 -17.51 27.30 -2.55
C GLU A 613 -16.16 28.01 -2.43
N THR A 614 -15.52 28.29 -3.56
CA THR A 614 -14.16 28.83 -3.62
C THR A 614 -14.13 30.27 -4.12
N PRO A 615 -13.04 31.04 -3.90
CA PRO A 615 -12.83 32.34 -4.54
C PRO A 615 -12.81 32.30 -6.08
N PHE A 616 -12.63 31.10 -6.65
CA PHE A 616 -12.59 30.84 -8.09
C PHE A 616 -13.95 30.40 -8.65
N GLY A 617 -15.02 30.52 -7.85
CA GLY A 617 -16.37 30.07 -8.20
C GLY A 617 -16.72 28.72 -7.56
N LYS A 618 -17.92 28.23 -7.88
CA LYS A 618 -18.36 26.91 -7.42
C LYS A 618 -17.67 25.81 -8.21
N SER A 619 -17.16 24.81 -7.50
CA SER A 619 -16.63 23.59 -8.11
C SER A 619 -17.41 22.35 -7.69
N PHE A 620 -17.34 21.34 -8.56
CA PHE A 620 -17.80 20.00 -8.27
C PHE A 620 -16.71 18.99 -8.62
N GLY A 621 -16.65 17.88 -7.89
CA GLY A 621 -15.64 16.85 -8.09
C GLY A 621 -15.88 15.60 -7.28
N HIS A 622 -14.91 14.68 -7.33
CA HIS A 622 -14.85 13.54 -6.42
C HIS A 622 -13.42 12.96 -6.41
N GLY A 623 -12.98 12.45 -5.25
CA GLY A 623 -11.73 11.70 -5.11
C GLY A 623 -11.95 10.18 -5.14
N GLY A 624 -10.93 9.40 -5.46
CA GLY A 624 -10.95 7.94 -5.40
C GLY A 624 -9.68 7.40 -4.77
N ASN A 625 -9.83 6.37 -3.95
CA ASN A 625 -8.73 5.69 -3.27
C ASN A 625 -9.13 4.24 -2.98
N ASN A 626 -8.44 3.29 -3.60
CA ASN A 626 -8.54 1.85 -3.30
C ASN A 626 -7.27 1.30 -2.64
N GLY A 627 -6.40 2.18 -2.16
CA GLY A 627 -5.13 1.86 -1.51
C GLY A 627 -3.98 2.11 -2.46
N ASP A 628 -3.81 1.24 -3.45
CA ASP A 628 -2.76 1.23 -4.48
C ASP A 628 -3.11 1.99 -5.77
N PHE A 629 -4.37 2.42 -5.91
CA PHE A 629 -4.83 3.39 -6.90
C PHE A 629 -5.44 4.62 -6.23
N LYS A 630 -5.10 5.79 -6.76
CA LYS A 630 -5.65 7.07 -6.30
C LYS A 630 -5.98 7.97 -7.46
N CYS A 631 -7.06 8.73 -7.34
CA CYS A 631 -7.51 9.61 -8.40
C CYS A 631 -8.34 10.78 -7.87
N ARG A 632 -8.48 11.82 -8.68
CA ARG A 632 -9.28 13.00 -8.37
C ARG A 632 -9.74 13.66 -9.66
N PHE A 633 -10.97 14.15 -9.67
CA PHE A 633 -11.38 15.16 -10.65
C PHE A 633 -12.07 16.33 -9.96
N GLU A 634 -11.93 17.51 -10.53
CA GLU A 634 -12.60 18.73 -10.08
C GLU A 634 -12.85 19.67 -11.27
N VAL A 635 -14.02 20.30 -11.29
CA VAL A 635 -14.48 21.21 -12.36
C VAL A 635 -15.04 22.48 -11.74
N TYR A 636 -14.56 23.63 -12.19
CA TYR A 636 -15.02 24.97 -11.83
C TYR A 636 -16.02 25.46 -12.87
N GLN A 637 -17.29 25.59 -12.46
CA GLN A 637 -18.39 25.84 -13.38
C GLN A 637 -18.28 27.20 -14.08
N ASP A 638 -18.05 28.26 -13.29
CA ASP A 638 -18.00 29.64 -13.78
C ASP A 638 -16.78 29.89 -14.68
N LEU A 639 -15.67 29.20 -14.40
CA LEU A 639 -14.42 29.30 -15.16
C LEU A 639 -14.36 28.34 -16.36
N LYS A 640 -15.31 27.40 -16.46
CA LYS A 640 -15.34 26.33 -17.47
C LYS A 640 -14.00 25.61 -17.60
N MET A 641 -13.37 25.31 -16.46
CA MET A 641 -12.07 24.66 -16.38
C MET A 641 -12.07 23.56 -15.31
N GLY A 642 -11.08 22.68 -15.36
CA GLY A 642 -10.99 21.54 -14.44
C GLY A 642 -9.88 20.57 -14.80
N TYR A 643 -9.74 19.54 -13.99
CA TYR A 643 -8.72 18.51 -14.18
C TYR A 643 -9.25 17.15 -13.74
N VAL A 644 -8.65 16.09 -14.28
CA VAL A 644 -8.77 14.72 -13.79
C VAL A 644 -7.40 14.05 -13.83
N ILE A 645 -7.07 13.35 -12.76
CA ILE A 645 -5.83 12.60 -12.62
C ILE A 645 -6.12 11.21 -12.07
N PHE A 646 -5.48 10.20 -12.65
CA PHE A 646 -5.43 8.83 -12.16
C PHE A 646 -3.99 8.42 -11.93
N THR A 647 -3.73 7.72 -10.84
CA THR A 647 -2.41 7.18 -10.48
C THR A 647 -2.52 5.75 -9.99
N ASN A 648 -1.45 4.97 -10.18
CA ASN A 648 -1.35 3.59 -9.72
C ASN A 648 -0.34 3.43 -8.56
N SER A 649 -0.43 4.32 -7.56
CA SER A 649 0.41 4.28 -6.36
C SER A 649 -0.32 4.64 -5.06
N ASN A 650 0.01 3.92 -3.99
CA ASN A 650 -0.34 4.25 -2.61
C ASN A 650 0.24 5.58 -2.09
N THR A 651 1.30 6.12 -2.71
CA THR A 651 1.97 7.34 -2.25
C THR A 651 1.45 8.63 -2.90
N SER A 652 0.35 8.55 -3.66
CA SER A 652 -0.05 9.63 -4.57
C SER A 652 -0.73 10.85 -3.90
N ASP A 653 -1.08 10.81 -2.61
CA ASP A 653 -1.86 11.88 -1.96
C ASP A 653 -1.21 13.25 -2.12
N ALA A 654 0.10 13.33 -1.88
CA ALA A 654 0.84 14.58 -1.97
C ALA A 654 0.86 15.16 -3.39
N LEU A 655 0.91 14.32 -4.44
CA LEU A 655 0.74 14.78 -5.81
C LEU A 655 -0.68 15.31 -6.06
N LEU A 656 -1.71 14.59 -5.60
CA LEU A 656 -3.11 14.99 -5.81
C LEU A 656 -3.43 16.31 -5.12
N ASP A 657 -2.88 16.53 -3.93
CA ASP A 657 -3.08 17.77 -3.17
C ASP A 657 -2.25 18.92 -3.76
N ALA A 658 -0.99 18.70 -4.10
CA ALA A 658 -0.16 19.73 -4.72
C ALA A 658 -0.66 20.12 -6.13
N LEU A 659 -1.19 19.17 -6.90
CA LEU A 659 -1.71 19.43 -8.26
C LEU A 659 -2.83 20.47 -8.24
N HIS A 660 -3.67 20.41 -7.21
CA HIS A 660 -4.76 21.36 -7.01
C HIS A 660 -4.25 22.80 -6.84
N TYR A 661 -3.25 23.01 -5.98
CA TYR A 661 -2.60 24.31 -5.81
C TYR A 661 -1.85 24.74 -7.07
N PHE A 662 -1.14 23.81 -7.72
CA PHE A 662 -0.38 24.06 -8.92
C PHE A 662 -1.26 24.54 -10.09
N LEU A 663 -2.41 23.91 -10.29
CA LEU A 663 -3.32 24.22 -11.38
C LEU A 663 -4.22 25.42 -11.08
N VAL A 664 -4.76 25.53 -9.87
CA VAL A 664 -5.88 26.45 -9.60
C VAL A 664 -5.56 27.52 -8.58
N GLU A 665 -5.15 27.16 -7.36
CA GLU A 665 -5.13 28.11 -6.24
C GLU A 665 -3.85 28.96 -6.13
N GLY A 666 -2.69 28.42 -6.51
CA GLY A 666 -1.37 29.04 -6.29
C GLY A 666 -0.94 29.12 -4.81
N LYS A 667 0.24 29.71 -4.57
CA LYS A 667 0.86 29.88 -3.24
C LYS A 667 0.19 30.91 -2.34
N GLU A 668 -0.52 31.90 -2.89
CA GLU A 668 -1.22 32.94 -2.10
C GLU A 668 -2.34 32.36 -1.18
N ASN A 669 -2.41 31.03 -1.05
CA ASN A 669 -3.47 30.28 -0.44
C ASN A 669 -2.99 29.09 0.43
N GLU A 670 -1.70 28.89 0.68
CA GLU A 670 -1.19 27.85 1.61
C GLU A 670 -1.25 28.25 3.09
#